data_AF-A0A815SFF7-F1
#
_entry.id   AF-A0A815SFF7-F1
#
_cell.length_a   1.000
_cell.length_b   1.000
_cell.length_c   1.000
_cell.angle_alpha   90.00
_cell.angle_beta   90.00
_cell.angle_gamma   90.00
#
_symmetry.space_group_name_H-M   'P 1'
#
loop_
_entity.id
_entity.type
_entity.pdbx_description
1 polymer ?
#
loop_
_entity_poly.entity_id
_entity_poly.type
_entity_poly.pdbx_seq_one_letter_code
_entity_poly.pdbx_strand_id
1 'polypeptide(L)'
;MASEKQVEVVTLGRPFHLGMLYDMRSDSLITGVTLWNPKKLENNTKINKQPSTDYEIITGDSFENKAHALGIEASLKLSLLGGLINSAGSAKYADDHQKTNHATRLTLKYSTTTHFEQLTMDHLGKGKLDYPDLHDRNLATHVVTGVVYGAEAFFVFDRTLSTNESKNEIHGALKVMINKIPKFQNEGEAKLDLTDNEKRFLDNLNCKFYSDFSLSENPSTFEEAVKLYRQLPSRLGQNNENAVPKKVWLYPLHLLDGKDMRIVRQISSNLTDQLIAVLEDYHSLKVKASDLRRNMILTHFSDMKKPLSDFVDRLDELQRDLKEQIGKLLPQLRGAVSNEESKLFDVLKQLDLSPFKKQDLELWLKRKENLVALTTSFVESLTKDRDLNITVESSSRSNIIADMTHPRIFCLSFRFNDENEYLLEDMYNYRYKNQTSKSEENRQNLKPWFEDGQIKGQIHAHIERFKEFAAANSTITNGSNKFVVNEGYWRDSNKRVKVILYENGSEKEIFIFPVKAACGGNICSKCKLCIDWSYYGNLTNDLEQLRNRQSDNIVNKNRWHRHPNATCIADVDDLVGVVGVHTADVVEFIFYSIICIIGSTVLCISALIFLPIFFIVYFISTFIFLLLHFFRNFHFRGAGGAIYRYTRAFYRWQRFNYLKGRQLRDLERQELIYDVSSDDRLGADHAVNIDPNLVNRAAIVDHLCRCG
;
A
#
# COMPACT_ATOMS: atom_id res chain seq x y z
N MET A 1 6.80 -15.34 37.85
CA MET A 1 7.42 -14.19 37.15
C MET A 1 8.70 -14.64 36.46
N ALA A 2 9.26 -13.89 35.50
CA ALA A 2 10.55 -14.25 34.91
C ALA A 2 11.68 -14.31 35.96
N SER A 3 11.49 -13.60 37.08
CA SER A 3 12.42 -13.55 38.19
C SER A 3 12.58 -14.85 38.98
N GLU A 4 11.68 -15.85 38.87
CA GLU A 4 11.67 -17.02 39.78
C GLU A 4 12.26 -18.29 39.17
N LYS A 5 12.58 -18.29 37.88
CA LYS A 5 13.03 -19.48 37.15
C LYS A 5 14.23 -19.15 36.29
N GLN A 6 15.01 -20.17 35.97
CA GLN A 6 16.00 -20.06 34.90
C GLN A 6 15.28 -19.77 33.57
N VAL A 7 15.84 -18.87 32.78
CA VAL A 7 15.26 -18.43 31.51
C VAL A 7 16.24 -18.68 30.37
N GLU A 8 15.73 -19.15 29.23
CA GLU A 8 16.50 -19.28 27.99
C GLU A 8 16.38 -18.00 27.15
N VAL A 9 17.50 -17.52 26.62
CA VAL A 9 17.54 -16.30 25.79
C VAL A 9 18.46 -16.52 24.60
N VAL A 10 18.00 -16.14 23.41
CA VAL A 10 18.85 -16.10 22.20
C VAL A 10 19.81 -14.91 22.25
N THR A 11 21.03 -15.13 21.77
CA THR A 11 22.13 -14.15 21.90
C THR A 11 22.04 -13.05 20.86
N LEU A 12 21.52 -13.35 19.67
CA LEU A 12 21.37 -12.42 18.54
C LEU A 12 22.69 -11.75 18.13
N GLY A 13 23.79 -12.51 18.17
CA GLY A 13 25.14 -12.05 17.84
C GLY A 13 25.83 -11.25 18.94
N ARG A 14 25.20 -11.07 20.10
CA ARG A 14 25.82 -10.41 21.26
C ARG A 14 26.89 -11.33 21.89
N PRO A 15 28.00 -10.77 22.42
CA PRO A 15 29.14 -11.54 22.92
C PRO A 15 28.89 -12.07 24.33
N PHE A 16 28.06 -13.10 24.47
CA PHE A 16 27.81 -13.76 25.76
C PHE A 16 28.96 -14.69 26.18
N HIS A 17 29.26 -14.74 27.47
CA HIS A 17 30.11 -15.77 28.08
C HIS A 17 29.58 -16.18 29.46
N LEU A 18 30.05 -17.32 29.97
CA LEU A 18 29.69 -17.78 31.31
C LEU A 18 30.06 -16.73 32.37
N GLY A 19 29.21 -16.60 33.40
CA GLY A 19 29.40 -15.66 34.50
C GLY A 19 29.09 -14.20 34.18
N MET A 20 28.75 -13.85 32.93
CA MET A 20 28.28 -12.50 32.61
C MET A 20 27.00 -12.18 33.35
N LEU A 21 26.90 -10.94 33.81
CA LEU A 21 25.68 -10.39 34.37
C LEU A 21 24.76 -9.88 33.25
N TYR A 22 23.45 -10.12 33.40
CA TYR A 22 22.43 -9.72 32.44
C TYR A 22 21.28 -9.01 33.14
N ASP A 23 20.84 -7.88 32.58
CA ASP A 23 19.62 -7.21 33.02
C ASP A 23 18.46 -7.46 32.07
N MET A 24 17.54 -8.34 32.45
CA MET A 24 16.32 -8.65 31.72
C MET A 24 15.30 -7.50 31.66
N ARG A 25 15.47 -6.43 32.46
CA ARG A 25 14.61 -5.23 32.36
C ARG A 25 14.89 -4.49 31.04
N SER A 26 16.16 -4.27 30.74
CA SER A 26 16.65 -3.56 29.55
C SER A 26 17.21 -4.48 28.47
N ASP A 27 17.24 -5.80 28.68
CA ASP A 27 17.91 -6.79 27.84
C ASP A 27 19.40 -6.49 27.55
N SER A 28 20.07 -5.91 28.55
CA SER A 28 21.46 -5.46 28.43
C SER A 28 22.45 -6.41 29.10
N LEU A 29 23.57 -6.67 28.41
CA LEU A 29 24.74 -7.33 28.96
C LEU A 29 25.56 -6.35 29.80
N ILE A 30 25.94 -6.75 31.02
CA ILE A 30 26.84 -5.97 31.86
C ILE A 30 28.26 -6.53 31.68
N THR A 31 29.11 -5.76 31.00
CA THR A 31 30.47 -6.16 30.64
C THR A 31 31.49 -5.72 31.70
N GLY A 32 32.64 -6.40 31.76
CA GLY A 32 33.77 -6.00 32.62
C GLY A 32 33.61 -6.33 34.11
N VAL A 33 32.53 -6.98 34.52
CA VAL A 33 32.27 -7.40 35.90
C VAL A 33 31.73 -8.83 35.97
N THR A 34 32.23 -9.61 36.94
CA THR A 34 31.81 -10.99 37.21
C THR A 34 31.65 -11.18 38.72
N LEU A 35 30.79 -12.11 39.15
CA LEU A 35 30.60 -12.42 40.58
C LEU A 35 31.68 -13.36 41.14
N TRP A 36 32.45 -14.00 40.25
CA TRP A 36 33.52 -14.94 40.58
C TRP A 36 34.83 -14.48 39.96
N ASN A 37 35.93 -14.90 40.57
CA ASN A 37 37.26 -14.77 39.99
C ASN A 37 37.31 -15.51 38.63
N PRO A 38 37.85 -14.89 37.56
CA PRO A 38 37.91 -15.52 36.23
C PRO A 38 38.56 -16.91 36.22
N LYS A 39 39.65 -17.11 36.97
CA LYS A 39 40.32 -18.43 37.06
C LYS A 39 39.43 -19.48 37.72
N LYS A 40 38.61 -19.06 38.69
CA LYS A 40 37.64 -19.94 39.35
C LYS A 40 36.52 -20.30 38.39
N LEU A 41 36.08 -19.37 37.53
CA LEU A 41 35.06 -19.62 36.52
C LEU A 41 35.53 -20.64 35.48
N GLU A 42 36.77 -20.48 34.98
CA GLU A 42 37.40 -21.41 34.02
C GLU A 42 37.50 -22.84 34.59
N ASN A 43 38.01 -22.98 35.82
CA ASN A 43 38.17 -24.28 36.48
C ASN A 43 36.84 -25.01 36.75
N ASN A 44 35.71 -24.29 36.71
CA ASN A 44 34.38 -24.79 37.06
C ASN A 44 33.40 -24.77 35.89
N THR A 45 33.94 -24.85 34.68
CA THR A 45 33.16 -24.96 33.46
C THR A 45 33.17 -26.42 32.98
N LYS A 46 31.97 -26.97 32.74
CA LYS A 46 31.80 -28.28 32.10
C LYS A 46 31.41 -28.06 30.65
N ILE A 47 32.17 -28.66 29.74
CA ILE A 47 31.91 -28.62 28.29
C ILE A 47 31.35 -29.96 27.84
N ASN A 48 30.20 -29.93 27.19
CA ASN A 48 29.56 -31.10 26.57
C ASN A 48 29.48 -30.90 25.06
N LYS A 49 30.08 -31.80 24.28
CA LYS A 49 29.97 -31.77 22.81
C LYS A 49 28.53 -32.14 22.40
N GLN A 50 27.93 -31.32 21.54
CA GLN A 50 26.54 -31.50 21.06
C GLN A 50 26.43 -31.12 19.57
N PRO A 51 27.21 -31.78 18.67
CA PRO A 51 27.20 -31.43 17.26
C PRO A 51 25.83 -31.71 16.63
N SER A 52 25.24 -30.70 16.00
CA SER A 52 23.98 -30.81 15.26
C SER A 52 23.97 -29.79 14.14
N THR A 53 23.48 -30.17 12.95
CA THR A 53 23.34 -29.26 11.81
C THR A 53 21.98 -29.49 11.17
N ASP A 54 21.26 -28.40 10.93
CA ASP A 54 19.92 -28.41 10.35
C ASP A 54 19.74 -27.21 9.41
N TYR A 55 18.72 -27.26 8.57
CA TYR A 55 18.33 -26.17 7.69
C TYR A 55 16.81 -26.00 7.63
N GLU A 56 16.36 -24.78 7.35
CA GLU A 56 14.94 -24.45 7.24
C GLU A 56 14.72 -23.51 6.05
N ILE A 57 13.62 -23.68 5.33
CA ILE A 57 13.19 -22.72 4.29
C ILE A 57 12.02 -21.91 4.83
N ILE A 58 12.27 -20.62 5.02
CA ILE A 58 11.31 -19.65 5.53
C ILE A 58 10.60 -19.00 4.35
N THR A 59 9.26 -19.12 4.32
CA THR A 59 8.45 -18.68 3.17
C THR A 59 7.82 -17.31 3.29
N GLY A 60 8.01 -16.61 4.42
CA GLY A 60 7.45 -15.29 4.64
C GLY A 60 8.46 -14.32 5.26
N ASP A 61 8.19 -13.03 5.08
CA ASP A 61 9.08 -11.93 5.49
C ASP A 61 8.56 -11.13 6.70
N SER A 62 7.43 -11.54 7.29
CA SER A 62 6.90 -10.92 8.51
C SER A 62 7.89 -10.98 9.66
N PHE A 63 7.80 -10.03 10.58
CA PHE A 63 8.58 -10.01 11.79
C PHE A 63 8.36 -11.30 12.60
N GLU A 64 7.13 -11.84 12.62
CA GLU A 64 6.84 -13.10 13.31
C GLU A 64 7.62 -14.28 12.74
N ASN A 65 7.68 -14.42 11.40
CA ASN A 65 8.44 -15.49 10.75
C ASN A 65 9.94 -15.35 11.04
N LYS A 66 10.47 -14.12 11.04
CA LYS A 66 11.87 -13.84 11.37
C LYS A 66 12.19 -14.11 12.83
N ALA A 67 11.29 -13.69 13.73
CA ALA A 67 11.42 -13.95 15.16
C ALA A 67 11.44 -15.45 15.43
N HIS A 68 10.52 -16.21 14.84
CA HIS A 68 10.53 -17.67 14.91
C HIS A 68 11.84 -18.27 14.38
N ALA A 69 12.26 -17.85 13.18
CA ALA A 69 13.49 -18.34 12.56
C ALA A 69 14.75 -18.04 13.40
N LEU A 70 14.77 -16.95 14.15
CA LEU A 70 15.86 -16.56 15.06
C LEU A 70 15.69 -17.12 16.49
N GLY A 71 14.63 -17.88 16.76
CA GLY A 71 14.33 -18.41 18.10
C GLY A 71 13.97 -17.33 19.13
N ILE A 72 13.46 -16.18 18.68
CA ILE A 72 13.10 -15.04 19.51
C ILE A 72 11.74 -15.30 20.16
N GLU A 73 11.73 -15.45 21.49
CA GLU A 73 10.50 -15.54 22.27
C GLU A 73 9.81 -14.18 22.47
N ALA A 74 8.54 -14.22 22.88
CA ALA A 74 7.70 -13.03 23.06
C ALA A 74 8.35 -11.93 23.92
N SER A 75 9.11 -12.32 24.95
CA SER A 75 9.80 -11.37 25.83
C SER A 75 10.84 -10.51 25.11
N LEU A 76 11.50 -11.03 24.07
CA LEU A 76 12.57 -10.33 23.35
C LEU A 76 12.07 -9.60 22.09
N LYS A 77 10.88 -9.92 21.59
CA LYS A 77 10.30 -9.31 20.38
C LYS A 77 10.28 -7.79 20.46
N LEU A 78 9.68 -7.23 21.53
CA LEU A 78 9.62 -5.78 21.72
C LEU A 78 10.99 -5.16 22.02
N SER A 79 11.90 -5.91 22.64
CA SER A 79 13.26 -5.43 22.91
C SER A 79 14.06 -5.25 21.62
N LEU A 80 13.91 -6.19 20.69
CA LEU A 80 14.51 -6.10 19.37
C LEU A 80 13.88 -4.95 18.57
N LEU A 81 12.55 -4.86 18.53
CA LEU A 81 11.86 -3.78 17.82
C LEU A 81 12.15 -2.40 18.41
N GLY A 82 12.22 -2.30 19.73
CA GLY A 82 12.51 -1.07 20.47
C GLY A 82 13.98 -0.68 20.51
N GLY A 83 14.86 -1.42 19.85
CA GLY A 83 16.30 -1.10 19.79
C GLY A 83 17.05 -1.29 21.10
N LEU A 84 16.50 -2.06 22.06
CA LEU A 84 17.22 -2.45 23.27
C LEU A 84 18.29 -3.52 22.99
N ILE A 85 18.10 -4.28 21.91
CA ILE A 85 19.05 -5.30 21.45
C ILE A 85 19.59 -4.89 20.09
N ASN A 86 20.89 -4.65 20.02
CA ASN A 86 21.59 -4.46 18.75
C ASN A 86 21.92 -5.84 18.15
N SER A 87 21.24 -6.17 17.05
CA SER A 87 21.47 -7.41 16.30
C SER A 87 22.86 -7.40 15.66
N ALA A 88 23.55 -8.54 15.70
CA ALA A 88 24.85 -8.74 15.06
C ALA A 88 24.94 -10.10 14.36
N GLY A 89 25.95 -10.27 13.51
CA GLY A 89 26.14 -11.51 12.74
C GLY A 89 24.91 -11.89 11.92
N SER A 90 24.49 -13.14 12.06
CA SER A 90 23.30 -13.70 11.39
C SER A 90 22.00 -13.00 11.81
N ALA A 91 21.91 -12.49 13.04
CA ALA A 91 20.70 -11.87 13.57
C ALA A 91 20.34 -10.53 12.90
N LYS A 92 21.26 -9.92 12.14
CA LYS A 92 20.94 -8.77 11.27
C LYS A 92 19.85 -9.08 10.23
N TYR A 93 19.61 -10.36 9.96
CA TYR A 93 18.46 -10.82 9.19
C TYR A 93 17.12 -10.27 9.71
N ALA A 94 16.98 -10.03 11.02
CA ALA A 94 15.75 -9.48 11.61
C ALA A 94 15.36 -8.11 11.03
N ASP A 95 16.36 -7.31 10.62
CA ASP A 95 16.18 -5.94 10.11
C ASP A 95 16.05 -5.87 8.59
N ASP A 96 16.34 -6.96 7.85
CA ASP A 96 16.12 -7.00 6.40
C ASP A 96 14.64 -7.15 6.14
N HIS A 97 14.03 -6.25 5.37
CA HIS A 97 12.64 -6.33 4.95
C HIS A 97 12.50 -6.23 3.44
N GLN A 98 11.46 -6.87 2.92
CA GLN A 98 11.10 -6.80 1.51
C GLN A 98 10.68 -5.36 1.15
N LYS A 99 11.33 -4.78 0.15
CA LYS A 99 11.17 -3.36 -0.23
C LYS A 99 10.16 -3.12 -1.37
N THR A 100 9.59 -4.18 -1.93
CA THR A 100 8.67 -4.14 -3.07
C THR A 100 7.76 -5.36 -3.08
N ASN A 101 6.49 -5.20 -3.47
CA ASN A 101 5.55 -6.31 -3.70
C ASN A 101 5.75 -7.00 -5.05
N HIS A 102 6.52 -6.39 -5.96
CA HIS A 102 6.90 -6.93 -7.27
C HIS A 102 8.09 -7.90 -7.20
N ALA A 103 8.22 -8.59 -6.07
CA ALA A 103 9.19 -9.64 -5.87
C ALA A 103 8.58 -10.75 -5.01
N THR A 104 9.15 -11.93 -5.15
CA THR A 104 8.93 -13.04 -4.23
C THR A 104 10.20 -13.34 -3.48
N ARG A 105 10.06 -13.50 -2.16
CA ARG A 105 11.17 -13.76 -1.25
C ARG A 105 11.06 -15.13 -0.60
N LEU A 106 12.18 -15.84 -0.50
CA LEU A 106 12.36 -17.03 0.33
C LEU A 106 13.71 -16.95 1.03
N THR A 107 13.80 -17.46 2.26
CA THR A 107 15.07 -17.49 3.00
C THR A 107 15.46 -18.92 3.32
N LEU A 108 16.69 -19.32 3.00
CA LEU A 108 17.29 -20.56 3.49
C LEU A 108 18.08 -20.25 4.76
N LYS A 109 17.66 -20.82 5.88
CA LYS A 109 18.40 -20.82 7.14
C LYS A 109 19.29 -22.05 7.20
N TYR A 110 20.56 -21.84 7.53
CA TYR A 110 21.49 -22.87 7.97
C TYR A 110 21.77 -22.67 9.46
N SER A 111 21.72 -23.74 10.24
CA SER A 111 21.93 -23.72 11.69
C SER A 111 22.82 -24.87 12.11
N THR A 112 23.95 -24.56 12.75
CA THR A 112 24.81 -25.56 13.35
C THR A 112 25.05 -25.26 14.83
N THR A 113 25.14 -26.31 15.63
CA THR A 113 25.44 -26.29 17.07
C THR A 113 26.64 -27.19 17.28
N THR A 114 27.60 -26.75 18.10
CA THR A 114 28.88 -27.45 18.28
C THR A 114 28.99 -28.07 19.67
N HIS A 115 28.77 -27.26 20.71
CA HIS A 115 28.96 -27.67 22.10
C HIS A 115 28.15 -26.77 23.05
N PHE A 116 28.00 -27.25 24.27
CA PHE A 116 27.34 -26.56 25.36
C PHE A 116 28.30 -26.42 26.53
N GLU A 117 28.46 -25.20 27.03
CA GLU A 117 29.24 -24.89 28.23
C GLU A 117 28.29 -24.56 29.38
N GLN A 118 28.59 -25.03 30.58
CA GLN A 118 27.82 -24.69 31.79
C GLN A 118 28.70 -24.59 33.03
N LEU A 119 28.28 -23.76 33.98
CA LEU A 119 28.89 -23.70 35.31
C LEU A 119 28.54 -24.95 36.14
N THR A 120 29.49 -25.45 36.92
CA THR A 120 29.24 -26.51 37.91
C THR A 120 28.42 -25.99 39.08
N MET A 121 27.63 -26.87 39.71
CA MET A 121 26.78 -26.51 40.86
C MET A 121 27.58 -26.09 42.11
N ASP A 122 28.87 -26.40 42.18
CA ASP A 122 29.74 -26.12 43.34
C ASP A 122 29.84 -24.62 43.68
N HIS A 123 29.43 -23.75 42.74
CA HIS A 123 29.49 -22.29 42.82
C HIS A 123 28.11 -21.60 42.82
N LEU A 124 27.05 -22.36 42.58
CA LEU A 124 25.66 -21.87 42.55
C LEU A 124 25.04 -22.09 43.93
N GLY A 125 25.42 -21.24 44.89
CA GLY A 125 24.89 -21.33 46.25
C GLY A 125 25.37 -20.22 47.18
N LYS A 126 24.66 -20.06 48.30
CA LYS A 126 24.90 -19.00 49.28
C LYS A 126 26.33 -19.06 49.80
N GLY A 127 27.03 -17.91 49.76
CA GLY A 127 28.41 -17.77 50.25
C GLY A 127 29.50 -18.25 49.29
N LYS A 128 29.17 -18.58 48.03
CA LYS A 128 30.16 -19.03 47.02
C LYS A 128 30.67 -17.93 46.08
N LEU A 129 30.13 -16.71 46.21
CA LEU A 129 30.51 -15.55 45.40
C LEU A 129 31.83 -14.95 45.90
N ASP A 130 32.75 -14.61 44.99
CA ASP A 130 34.02 -13.97 45.35
C ASP A 130 33.87 -12.45 45.47
N TYR A 131 32.91 -11.86 44.74
CA TYR A 131 32.63 -10.42 44.73
C TYR A 131 31.15 -10.13 45.05
N PRO A 132 30.70 -10.36 46.30
CA PRO A 132 29.29 -10.19 46.68
C PRO A 132 28.80 -8.74 46.55
N ASP A 133 29.66 -7.74 46.72
CA ASP A 133 29.27 -6.31 46.66
C ASP A 133 28.75 -5.88 45.27
N LEU A 134 29.17 -6.57 44.20
CA LEU A 134 28.67 -6.30 42.84
C LEU A 134 27.20 -6.69 42.70
N HIS A 135 26.72 -7.61 43.53
CA HIS A 135 25.31 -7.96 43.60
C HIS A 135 24.48 -6.80 44.16
N ASP A 136 24.97 -6.10 45.18
CA ASP A 136 24.23 -5.05 45.90
C ASP A 136 23.91 -3.80 45.08
N ARG A 137 24.62 -3.58 43.97
CA ARG A 137 24.43 -2.41 43.12
C ARG A 137 23.18 -2.47 42.22
N ASN A 138 22.39 -3.55 42.28
CA ASN A 138 21.19 -3.79 41.47
C ASN A 138 21.39 -3.58 39.95
N LEU A 139 22.61 -3.83 39.47
CA LEU A 139 23.04 -3.57 38.08
C LEU A 139 22.49 -4.58 37.08
N ALA A 140 22.09 -5.76 37.54
CA ALA A 140 21.63 -6.86 36.71
C ALA A 140 20.43 -7.56 37.36
N THR A 141 19.86 -8.56 36.70
CA THR A 141 18.81 -9.40 37.30
C THR A 141 19.18 -10.88 37.27
N HIS A 142 20.02 -11.28 36.31
CA HIS A 142 20.43 -12.65 36.09
C HIS A 142 21.94 -12.75 35.84
N VAL A 143 22.45 -13.97 35.94
CA VAL A 143 23.80 -14.34 35.51
C VAL A 143 23.75 -15.48 34.51
N VAL A 144 24.68 -15.50 33.56
CA VAL A 144 24.79 -16.56 32.55
C VAL A 144 25.42 -17.80 33.17
N THR A 145 24.67 -18.90 33.22
CA THR A 145 25.13 -20.19 33.79
C THR A 145 25.33 -21.28 32.75
N GLY A 146 24.83 -21.07 31.53
CA GLY A 146 25.00 -22.00 30.42
C GLY A 146 24.99 -21.27 29.08
N VAL A 147 25.74 -21.77 28.10
CA VAL A 147 25.86 -21.20 26.76
C VAL A 147 25.92 -22.32 25.72
N VAL A 148 25.03 -22.29 24.73
CA VAL A 148 25.16 -23.09 23.50
C VAL A 148 26.00 -22.32 22.50
N TYR A 149 27.03 -22.96 21.95
CA TYR A 149 27.84 -22.42 20.86
C TYR A 149 27.52 -23.09 19.54
N GLY A 150 27.66 -22.34 18.45
CA GLY A 150 27.49 -22.79 17.09
C GLY A 150 27.59 -21.63 16.11
N ALA A 151 26.91 -21.72 14.97
CA ALA A 151 26.80 -20.61 14.02
C ALA A 151 25.49 -20.72 13.23
N GLU A 152 25.00 -19.58 12.74
CA GLU A 152 23.86 -19.53 11.84
C GLU A 152 24.17 -18.70 10.59
N ALA A 153 23.45 -19.00 9.52
CA ALA A 153 23.50 -18.24 8.28
C ALA A 153 22.11 -18.17 7.62
N PHE A 154 21.78 -17.04 7.04
CA PHE A 154 20.53 -16.78 6.32
C PHE A 154 20.87 -16.34 4.89
N PHE A 155 20.43 -17.12 3.91
CA PHE A 155 20.47 -16.79 2.49
C PHE A 155 19.10 -16.29 2.07
N VAL A 156 18.97 -14.98 1.89
CA VAL A 156 17.72 -14.31 1.50
C VAL A 156 17.69 -14.18 -0.01
N PHE A 157 16.78 -14.90 -0.65
CA PHE A 157 16.61 -14.91 -2.09
C PHE A 157 15.41 -14.06 -2.50
N ASP A 158 15.66 -13.03 -3.31
CA ASP A 158 14.66 -12.13 -3.87
C ASP A 158 14.55 -12.38 -5.38
N ARG A 159 13.39 -12.86 -5.86
CA ARG A 159 13.08 -13.03 -7.28
C ARG A 159 12.12 -11.93 -7.73
N THR A 160 12.59 -11.01 -8.56
CA THR A 160 11.76 -9.94 -9.15
C THR A 160 10.68 -10.53 -10.05
N LEU A 161 9.49 -9.93 -10.09
CA LEU A 161 8.36 -10.35 -10.92
C LEU A 161 8.21 -9.44 -12.14
N SER A 162 7.97 -10.04 -13.29
CA SER A 162 7.54 -9.39 -14.52
C SER A 162 6.02 -9.19 -14.52
N THR A 163 5.50 -8.32 -15.39
CA THR A 163 4.06 -7.95 -15.41
C THR A 163 3.11 -9.13 -15.60
N ASN A 164 3.55 -10.17 -16.32
CA ASN A 164 2.72 -11.33 -16.68
C ASN A 164 3.03 -12.57 -15.82
N GLU A 165 3.92 -12.46 -14.84
CA GLU A 165 4.31 -13.59 -13.98
C GLU A 165 3.35 -13.73 -12.80
N SER A 166 2.88 -14.95 -12.55
CA SER A 166 2.10 -15.27 -11.36
C SER A 166 3.00 -15.33 -10.13
N LYS A 167 2.73 -14.48 -9.14
CA LYS A 167 3.50 -14.43 -7.88
C LYS A 167 3.57 -15.80 -7.19
N ASN A 168 2.47 -16.56 -7.21
CA ASN A 168 2.38 -17.87 -6.56
C ASN A 168 3.18 -18.94 -7.32
N GLU A 169 3.17 -18.91 -8.65
CA GLU A 169 3.95 -19.84 -9.47
C GLU A 169 5.45 -19.59 -9.30
N ILE A 170 5.88 -18.33 -9.36
CA ILE A 170 7.27 -17.94 -9.11
C ILE A 170 7.69 -18.30 -7.68
N HIS A 171 6.81 -18.14 -6.69
CA HIS A 171 7.06 -18.58 -5.32
C HIS A 171 7.28 -20.10 -5.22
N GLY A 172 6.42 -20.89 -5.87
CA GLY A 172 6.56 -22.34 -5.92
C GLY A 172 7.87 -22.77 -6.59
N ALA A 173 8.18 -22.18 -7.74
CA ALA A 173 9.42 -22.45 -8.47
C ALA A 173 10.66 -22.09 -7.65
N LEU A 174 10.68 -20.92 -6.99
CA LEU A 174 11.77 -20.51 -6.12
C LEU A 174 11.98 -21.49 -4.96
N LYS A 175 10.88 -21.97 -4.37
CA LYS A 175 10.93 -22.96 -3.27
C LYS A 175 11.56 -24.26 -3.74
N VAL A 176 11.22 -24.73 -4.94
CA VAL A 176 11.83 -25.94 -5.52
C VAL A 176 13.33 -25.73 -5.73
N MET A 177 13.75 -24.58 -6.26
CA MET A 177 15.17 -24.26 -6.49
C MET A 177 15.98 -24.23 -5.19
N ILE A 178 15.50 -23.54 -4.16
CA ILE A 178 16.21 -23.44 -2.87
C ILE A 178 16.29 -24.81 -2.17
N ASN A 179 15.28 -25.66 -2.30
CA ASN A 179 15.30 -27.04 -1.78
C ASN A 179 16.39 -27.93 -2.41
N LYS A 180 16.96 -27.54 -3.56
CA LYS A 180 18.08 -28.26 -4.17
C LYS A 180 19.41 -27.91 -3.51
N ILE A 181 19.55 -26.73 -2.89
CA ILE A 181 20.83 -26.25 -2.32
C ILE A 181 21.43 -27.25 -1.32
N PRO A 182 20.68 -27.75 -0.30
CA PRO A 182 21.24 -28.73 0.62
C PRO A 182 21.54 -30.09 -0.03
N LYS A 183 20.81 -30.46 -1.08
CA LYS A 183 21.03 -31.73 -1.80
C LYS A 183 22.33 -31.73 -2.59
N PHE A 184 22.71 -30.56 -3.11
CA PHE A 184 23.99 -30.37 -3.78
C PHE A 184 25.20 -30.57 -2.85
N GLN A 185 25.03 -30.68 -1.52
CA GLN A 185 26.15 -30.87 -0.59
C GLN A 185 26.93 -32.17 -0.83
N ASN A 186 26.29 -33.22 -1.37
CA ASN A 186 26.90 -34.53 -1.61
C ASN A 186 27.39 -34.74 -3.06
N GLU A 187 27.07 -33.81 -3.96
CA GLU A 187 27.59 -33.81 -5.32
C GLU A 187 28.96 -33.12 -5.30
N GLY A 188 29.99 -33.74 -5.89
CA GLY A 188 31.36 -33.19 -5.90
C GLY A 188 31.46 -31.80 -6.55
N GLU A 189 32.68 -31.32 -6.79
CA GLU A 189 32.93 -30.02 -7.48
C GLU A 189 32.41 -29.94 -8.93
N ALA A 190 31.60 -30.92 -9.38
CA ALA A 190 30.90 -30.87 -10.63
C ALA A 190 30.06 -29.58 -10.74
N LYS A 191 30.10 -28.99 -11.94
CA LYS A 191 29.30 -27.85 -12.35
C LYS A 191 27.83 -28.17 -12.08
N LEU A 192 27.10 -27.25 -11.42
CA LEU A 192 25.66 -27.39 -11.18
C LEU A 192 24.96 -27.71 -12.49
N ASP A 193 24.39 -28.92 -12.61
CA ASP A 193 23.66 -29.34 -13.80
C ASP A 193 22.27 -28.69 -13.81
N LEU A 194 22.24 -27.43 -14.24
CA LEU A 194 21.03 -26.63 -14.37
C LEU A 194 20.52 -26.71 -15.79
N THR A 195 19.23 -27.00 -15.92
CA THR A 195 18.53 -26.89 -17.20
C THR A 195 18.52 -25.44 -17.69
N ASP A 196 18.36 -25.22 -19.00
CA ASP A 196 18.35 -23.86 -19.55
C ASP A 196 17.17 -23.01 -19.03
N ASN A 197 16.05 -23.65 -18.67
CA ASN A 197 14.93 -22.98 -18.03
C ASN A 197 15.27 -22.51 -16.61
N GLU A 198 16.04 -23.30 -15.86
CA GLU A 198 16.49 -22.91 -14.52
C GLU A 198 17.51 -21.77 -14.59
N LYS A 199 18.43 -21.78 -15.56
CA LYS A 199 19.35 -20.65 -15.75
C LYS A 199 18.59 -19.35 -16.00
N ARG A 200 17.61 -19.36 -16.90
CA ARG A 200 16.73 -18.20 -17.15
C ARG A 200 15.94 -17.78 -15.91
N PHE A 201 15.56 -18.73 -15.07
CA PHE A 201 14.90 -18.43 -13.80
C PHE A 201 15.83 -17.67 -12.84
N LEU A 202 17.12 -18.00 -12.83
CA LEU A 202 18.14 -17.39 -11.96
C LEU A 202 18.55 -15.96 -12.38
N ASP A 203 18.40 -15.58 -13.65
CA ASP A 203 18.82 -14.25 -14.16
C ASP A 203 18.22 -13.05 -13.39
N ASN A 204 17.03 -13.23 -12.78
CA ASN A 204 16.34 -12.20 -12.00
C ASN A 204 16.32 -12.52 -10.49
N LEU A 205 17.15 -13.47 -10.05
CA LEU A 205 17.28 -13.88 -8.66
C LEU A 205 18.49 -13.21 -8.02
N ASN A 206 18.26 -12.48 -6.93
CA ASN A 206 19.33 -11.90 -6.12
C ASN A 206 19.44 -12.63 -4.77
N CYS A 207 20.67 -12.84 -4.30
CA CYS A 207 20.94 -13.36 -2.96
C CYS A 207 21.50 -12.25 -2.05
N LYS A 208 21.00 -12.19 -0.82
CA LYS A 208 21.66 -11.49 0.29
C LYS A 208 22.02 -12.49 1.36
N PHE A 209 23.08 -12.20 2.11
CA PHE A 209 23.63 -13.13 3.07
C PHE A 209 23.88 -12.47 4.42
N TYR A 210 23.39 -13.10 5.48
CA TYR A 210 23.61 -12.70 6.87
C TYR A 210 24.15 -13.90 7.63
N SER A 211 25.31 -13.78 8.28
CA SER A 211 25.88 -14.93 8.98
C SER A 211 26.80 -14.59 10.14
N ASP A 212 27.04 -15.60 10.95
CA ASP A 212 28.04 -15.58 12.02
C ASP A 212 29.44 -16.01 11.53
N PHE A 213 29.56 -16.47 10.28
CA PHE A 213 30.83 -16.89 9.69
C PHE A 213 31.61 -15.69 9.16
N SER A 214 32.92 -15.68 9.42
CA SER A 214 33.84 -14.72 8.81
C SER A 214 34.12 -15.12 7.35
N LEU A 215 33.71 -14.28 6.41
CA LEU A 215 33.87 -14.48 4.98
C LEU A 215 34.63 -13.32 4.35
N SER A 216 35.40 -13.61 3.30
CA SER A 216 36.05 -12.59 2.47
C SER A 216 35.03 -11.87 1.58
N GLU A 217 34.06 -12.61 1.05
CA GLU A 217 33.03 -12.12 0.14
C GLU A 217 31.69 -12.81 0.43
N ASN A 218 30.60 -12.05 0.31
CA ASN A 218 29.24 -12.55 0.49
C ASN A 218 28.64 -12.99 -0.85
N PRO A 219 27.84 -14.08 -0.90
CA PRO A 219 27.21 -14.53 -2.12
C PRO A 219 26.14 -13.54 -2.56
N SER A 220 26.11 -13.28 -3.86
CA SER A 220 25.12 -12.43 -4.53
C SER A 220 24.28 -13.22 -5.54
N THR A 221 24.79 -14.36 -6.01
CA THR A 221 24.13 -15.27 -6.97
C THR A 221 23.72 -16.60 -6.33
N PHE A 222 22.90 -17.37 -7.03
CA PHE A 222 22.48 -18.70 -6.59
C PHE A 222 23.67 -19.67 -6.53
N GLU A 223 24.51 -19.68 -7.55
CA GLU A 223 25.68 -20.54 -7.67
C GLU A 223 26.70 -20.26 -6.56
N GLU A 224 26.95 -18.98 -6.26
CA GLU A 224 27.79 -18.56 -5.12
C GLU A 224 27.18 -19.04 -3.80
N ALA A 225 25.86 -18.95 -3.64
CA ALA A 225 25.18 -19.44 -2.45
C ALA A 225 25.31 -20.96 -2.30
N VAL A 226 25.19 -21.75 -3.36
CA VAL A 226 25.42 -23.21 -3.31
C VAL A 226 26.86 -23.53 -2.93
N LYS A 227 27.83 -22.85 -3.56
CA LYS A 227 29.25 -23.04 -3.26
C LYS A 227 29.56 -22.71 -1.81
N LEU A 228 29.04 -21.59 -1.29
CA LEU A 228 29.24 -21.20 0.09
C LEU A 228 28.57 -22.19 1.05
N TYR A 229 27.32 -22.61 0.77
CA TYR A 229 26.59 -23.57 1.60
C TYR A 229 27.40 -24.86 1.82
N ARG A 230 28.03 -25.40 0.77
CA ARG A 230 28.93 -26.58 0.84
C ARG A 230 30.12 -26.35 1.77
N GLN A 231 30.62 -25.12 1.86
CA GLN A 231 31.79 -24.77 2.65
C GLN A 231 31.46 -24.44 4.11
N LEU A 232 30.21 -24.09 4.46
CA LEU A 232 29.85 -23.66 5.82
C LEU A 232 30.31 -24.61 6.93
N PRO A 233 30.19 -25.95 6.80
CA PRO A 233 30.67 -26.86 7.86
C PRO A 233 32.17 -26.73 8.16
N SER A 234 33.01 -26.49 7.15
CA SER A 234 34.45 -26.33 7.36
C SER A 234 34.84 -24.94 7.87
N ARG A 235 33.95 -23.95 7.77
CA ARG A 235 34.18 -22.57 8.26
C ARG A 235 34.15 -22.45 9.79
N LEU A 236 33.62 -23.45 10.50
CA LEU A 236 33.69 -23.50 11.97
C LEU A 236 35.12 -23.65 12.50
N GLY A 237 36.07 -24.08 11.66
CA GLY A 237 37.45 -24.37 12.06
C GLY A 237 37.64 -25.81 12.54
N GLN A 238 38.90 -26.25 12.68
CA GLN A 238 39.21 -27.66 12.97
C GLN A 238 38.69 -28.11 14.34
N ASN A 239 38.61 -27.19 15.30
CA ASN A 239 38.16 -27.43 16.66
C ASN A 239 36.91 -26.62 17.02
N ASN A 240 36.17 -26.13 16.01
CA ASN A 240 35.04 -25.21 16.18
C ASN A 240 35.44 -23.86 16.82
N GLU A 241 36.67 -23.40 16.62
CA GLU A 241 37.21 -22.16 17.18
C GLU A 241 36.46 -20.89 16.72
N ASN A 242 35.72 -20.98 15.61
CA ASN A 242 34.91 -19.87 15.10
C ASN A 242 33.43 -19.94 15.55
N ALA A 243 33.07 -20.87 16.43
CA ALA A 243 31.71 -20.95 16.96
C ALA A 243 31.41 -19.75 17.87
N VAL A 244 30.21 -19.19 17.72
CA VAL A 244 29.71 -18.06 18.51
C VAL A 244 28.59 -18.51 19.46
N PRO A 245 28.33 -17.78 20.56
CA PRO A 245 27.18 -18.02 21.42
C PRO A 245 25.87 -17.89 20.64
N LYS A 246 24.99 -18.89 20.70
CA LYS A 246 23.66 -18.88 20.06
C LYS A 246 22.52 -18.66 21.05
N LYS A 247 22.59 -19.33 22.18
CA LYS A 247 21.57 -19.32 23.23
C LYS A 247 22.24 -19.41 24.60
N VAL A 248 21.66 -18.75 25.59
CA VAL A 248 22.14 -18.77 26.98
C VAL A 248 21.04 -19.13 27.97
N TRP A 249 21.48 -19.70 29.10
CA TRP A 249 20.64 -19.89 30.28
C TRP A 249 20.99 -18.83 31.31
N LEU A 250 19.97 -18.09 31.70
CA LEU A 250 20.03 -17.01 32.67
C LEU A 250 19.49 -17.48 34.00
N TYR A 251 20.33 -17.49 35.02
CA TYR A 251 19.97 -17.85 36.38
C TYR A 251 19.68 -16.60 37.23
N PRO A 252 18.53 -16.52 37.93
CA PRO A 252 18.19 -15.35 38.73
C PRO A 252 19.19 -15.08 39.86
N LEU A 253 19.66 -13.84 39.96
CA LEU A 253 20.70 -13.48 40.94
C LEU A 253 20.27 -13.63 42.40
N HIS A 254 18.97 -13.39 42.70
CA HIS A 254 18.45 -13.48 44.06
C HIS A 254 18.50 -14.90 44.65
N LEU A 255 18.55 -15.93 43.79
CA LEU A 255 18.70 -17.33 44.21
C LEU A 255 20.12 -17.69 44.65
N LEU A 256 21.13 -16.87 44.30
CA LEU A 256 22.54 -17.14 44.63
C LEU A 256 22.90 -16.75 46.05
N ASP A 257 22.26 -15.74 46.63
CA ASP A 257 22.61 -15.20 47.95
C ASP A 257 21.43 -15.11 48.92
N GLY A 258 20.21 -15.36 48.45
CA GLY A 258 18.99 -15.34 49.26
C GLY A 258 18.53 -13.93 49.63
N LYS A 259 18.94 -12.91 48.86
CA LYS A 259 18.43 -11.53 48.99
C LYS A 259 17.07 -11.36 48.30
N ASP A 260 16.49 -10.17 48.44
CA ASP A 260 15.19 -9.84 47.87
C ASP A 260 15.13 -10.04 46.36
N MET A 261 13.97 -10.52 45.90
CA MET A 261 13.70 -10.77 44.49
C MET A 261 13.76 -9.48 43.67
N ARG A 262 14.56 -9.50 42.60
CA ARG A 262 14.57 -8.41 41.61
C ARG A 262 13.39 -8.61 40.66
N ILE A 263 12.38 -7.75 40.77
CA ILE A 263 11.16 -7.85 39.99
C ILE A 263 11.48 -7.66 38.50
N VAL A 264 11.09 -8.66 37.70
CA VAL A 264 11.09 -8.61 36.23
C VAL A 264 9.71 -9.04 35.75
N ARG A 265 8.95 -8.07 35.24
CA ARG A 265 7.62 -8.29 34.67
C ARG A 265 7.75 -8.60 33.18
N GLN A 266 6.85 -9.44 32.68
CA GLN A 266 6.70 -9.62 31.23
C GLN A 266 5.62 -8.67 30.72
N ILE A 267 5.76 -8.24 29.47
CA ILE A 267 4.70 -7.51 28.78
C ILE A 267 3.69 -8.51 28.26
N SER A 268 2.41 -8.19 28.37
CA SER A 268 1.30 -8.97 27.82
C SER A 268 1.55 -9.34 26.36
N SER A 269 1.34 -10.62 26.03
CA SER A 269 1.49 -11.12 24.65
C SER A 269 0.52 -10.42 23.71
N ASN A 270 -0.72 -10.18 24.14
CA ASN A 270 -1.72 -9.47 23.34
C ASN A 270 -1.28 -8.03 23.00
N LEU A 271 -0.65 -7.33 23.94
CA LEU A 271 -0.14 -5.98 23.70
C LEU A 271 1.08 -6.01 22.79
N THR A 272 1.94 -7.01 22.96
CA THR A 272 3.09 -7.28 22.09
C THR A 272 2.65 -7.50 20.66
N ASP A 273 1.67 -8.37 20.43
CA ASP A 273 1.14 -8.70 19.11
C ASP A 273 0.49 -7.49 18.44
N GLN A 274 -0.23 -6.65 19.20
CA GLN A 274 -0.83 -5.41 18.68
C GLN A 274 0.23 -4.39 18.22
N LEU A 275 1.28 -4.17 19.01
CA LEU A 275 2.37 -3.25 18.64
C LEU A 275 3.12 -3.75 17.40
N ILE A 276 3.37 -5.06 17.31
CA ILE A 276 3.97 -5.69 16.12
C ILE A 276 3.07 -5.48 14.91
N ALA A 277 1.77 -5.78 15.03
CA ALA A 277 0.82 -5.64 13.93
C ALA A 277 0.75 -4.20 13.38
N VAL A 278 0.75 -3.20 14.26
CA VAL A 278 0.77 -1.78 13.85
C VAL A 278 2.04 -1.44 13.07
N LEU A 279 3.21 -1.88 13.54
CA LEU A 279 4.48 -1.66 12.84
C LEU A 279 4.51 -2.38 11.47
N GLU A 280 3.95 -3.58 11.37
CA GLU A 280 3.85 -4.32 10.12
C GLU A 280 2.86 -3.69 9.13
N ASP A 281 1.73 -3.17 9.61
CA ASP A 281 0.75 -2.46 8.80
C ASP A 281 1.37 -1.21 8.17
N TYR A 282 2.10 -0.40 8.94
CA TYR A 282 2.83 0.76 8.42
C TYR A 282 3.92 0.36 7.43
N HIS A 283 4.64 -0.74 7.69
CA HIS A 283 5.62 -1.26 6.73
C HIS A 283 4.96 -1.66 5.40
N SER A 284 3.84 -2.39 5.46
CA SER A 284 3.07 -2.82 4.28
C SER A 284 2.58 -1.63 3.45
N LEU A 285 2.01 -0.61 4.11
CA LEU A 285 1.57 0.64 3.47
C LEU A 285 2.73 1.37 2.80
N LYS A 286 3.88 1.45 3.46
CA LYS A 286 5.10 2.07 2.91
C LYS A 286 5.60 1.33 1.67
N VAL A 287 5.61 0.00 1.67
CA VAL A 287 6.02 -0.80 0.51
C VAL A 287 5.07 -0.57 -0.66
N LYS A 288 3.75 -0.61 -0.42
CA LYS A 288 2.72 -0.32 -1.43
C LYS A 288 2.87 1.08 -2.03
N ALA A 289 3.03 2.10 -1.18
CA ALA A 289 3.26 3.49 -1.63
C ALA A 289 4.58 3.62 -2.42
N SER A 290 5.63 2.92 -2.00
CA SER A 290 6.92 2.90 -2.69
C SER A 290 6.84 2.22 -4.06
N ASP A 291 6.07 1.14 -4.19
CA ASP A 291 5.80 0.48 -5.48
C ASP A 291 5.00 1.40 -6.39
N LEU A 292 3.93 2.01 -5.87
CA LEU A 292 3.13 2.96 -6.62
C LEU A 292 3.97 4.14 -7.13
N ARG A 293 4.86 4.68 -6.28
CA ARG A 293 5.79 5.77 -6.61
C ARG A 293 6.77 5.42 -7.75
N ARG A 294 7.06 4.13 -7.96
CA ARG A 294 7.93 3.62 -9.04
C ARG A 294 7.19 3.37 -10.35
N ASN A 295 5.87 3.56 -10.38
CA ASN A 295 5.11 3.47 -11.63
C ASN A 295 5.71 4.40 -12.70
N MET A 296 5.89 3.88 -13.92
CA MET A 296 6.52 4.61 -15.03
C MET A 296 5.84 5.95 -15.31
N ILE A 297 4.51 6.04 -15.14
CA ILE A 297 3.77 7.29 -15.41
C ILE A 297 4.20 8.43 -14.47
N LEU A 298 4.62 8.10 -13.25
CA LEU A 298 5.09 9.07 -12.26
C LEU A 298 6.50 9.59 -12.53
N THR A 299 7.20 9.06 -13.54
CA THR A 299 8.41 9.70 -14.05
C THR A 299 8.08 10.99 -14.83
N HIS A 300 6.85 11.11 -15.33
CA HIS A 300 6.37 12.27 -16.08
C HIS A 300 5.56 13.27 -15.24
N PHE A 301 4.85 12.81 -14.20
CA PHE A 301 3.97 13.67 -13.38
C PHE A 301 4.48 13.80 -11.94
N SER A 302 5.20 14.90 -11.68
CA SER A 302 5.88 15.12 -10.41
C SER A 302 4.92 15.42 -9.25
N ASP A 303 3.84 16.16 -9.50
CA ASP A 303 2.85 16.51 -8.47
C ASP A 303 2.06 15.30 -7.97
N MET A 304 1.99 14.23 -8.76
CA MET A 304 1.47 12.94 -8.28
C MET A 304 2.49 12.16 -7.47
N LYS A 305 3.79 12.29 -7.78
CA LYS A 305 4.89 11.57 -7.12
C LYS A 305 5.27 12.16 -5.75
N LYS A 306 5.20 13.49 -5.59
CA LYS A 306 5.59 14.18 -4.35
C LYS A 306 4.76 13.74 -3.14
N PRO A 307 3.41 13.70 -3.17
CA PRO A 307 2.62 13.25 -2.02
C PRO A 307 2.91 11.82 -1.60
N LEU A 308 3.18 10.91 -2.56
CA LEU A 308 3.58 9.54 -2.25
C LEU A 308 4.94 9.45 -1.54
N SER A 309 5.86 10.35 -1.89
CA SER A 309 7.18 10.43 -1.22
C SER A 309 7.02 10.94 0.21
N ASP A 310 6.28 12.04 0.39
CA ASP A 310 6.00 12.62 1.71
C ASP A 310 5.24 11.63 2.62
N PHE A 311 4.29 10.87 2.08
CA PHE A 311 3.62 9.79 2.81
C PHE A 311 4.58 8.72 3.32
N VAL A 312 5.50 8.26 2.47
CA VAL A 312 6.52 7.26 2.85
C VAL A 312 7.43 7.80 3.94
N ASP A 313 7.92 9.04 3.78
CA ASP A 313 8.85 9.66 4.73
C ASP A 313 8.20 9.87 6.11
N ARG A 314 6.93 10.28 6.15
CA ARG A 314 6.16 10.44 7.40
C ARG A 314 5.88 9.11 8.11
N LEU A 315 5.58 8.05 7.36
CA LEU A 315 5.44 6.71 7.96
C LEU A 315 6.77 6.22 8.52
N ASP A 316 7.88 6.47 7.82
CA ASP A 316 9.22 6.14 8.30
C ASP A 316 9.59 6.90 9.58
N GLU A 317 9.24 8.18 9.67
CA GLU A 317 9.38 8.99 10.88
C GLU A 317 8.57 8.41 12.05
N LEU A 318 7.27 8.13 11.84
CA LEU A 318 6.42 7.57 12.89
C LEU A 318 6.92 6.21 13.37
N GLN A 319 7.33 5.32 12.46
CA GLN A 319 7.85 4.00 12.83
C GLN A 319 9.10 4.11 13.70
N ARG A 320 10.00 5.07 13.43
CA ARG A 320 11.19 5.32 14.26
C ARG A 320 10.81 5.81 15.65
N ASP A 321 9.93 6.80 15.74
CA ASP A 321 9.47 7.35 17.01
C ASP A 321 8.77 6.29 17.88
N LEU A 322 7.91 5.47 17.27
CA LEU A 322 7.21 4.39 17.98
C LEU A 322 8.19 3.37 18.54
N LYS A 323 9.20 2.95 17.75
CA LYS A 323 10.25 2.03 18.20
C LYS A 323 11.06 2.64 19.36
N GLU A 324 11.46 3.91 19.24
CA GLU A 324 12.18 4.60 20.31
C GLU A 324 11.35 4.71 21.59
N GLN A 325 10.06 5.02 21.48
CA GLN A 325 9.15 5.09 22.61
C GLN A 325 8.97 3.73 23.29
N ILE A 326 8.82 2.64 22.52
CA ILE A 326 8.79 1.27 23.04
C ILE A 326 10.08 0.97 23.81
N GLY A 327 11.24 1.25 23.22
CA GLY A 327 12.55 1.04 23.86
C GLY A 327 12.70 1.79 25.19
N LYS A 328 12.22 3.04 25.27
CA LYS A 328 12.25 3.84 26.51
C LYS A 328 11.31 3.32 27.60
N LEU A 329 10.13 2.83 27.22
CA LEU A 329 9.09 2.39 28.17
C LEU A 329 9.38 0.98 28.73
N LEU A 330 9.93 0.07 27.92
CA LEU A 330 10.13 -1.33 28.31
C LEU A 330 10.89 -1.51 29.65
N PRO A 331 12.06 -0.88 29.89
CA PRO A 331 12.79 -1.05 31.15
C PRO A 331 11.99 -0.59 32.38
N GLN A 332 11.20 0.48 32.22
CA GLN A 332 10.38 1.04 33.30
C GLN A 332 9.23 0.10 33.67
N LEU A 333 8.59 -0.50 32.66
CA LEU A 333 7.46 -1.41 32.81
C LEU A 333 7.86 -2.80 33.33
N ARG A 334 9.04 -3.27 32.93
CA ARG A 334 9.58 -4.55 33.40
C ARG A 334 10.13 -4.46 34.82
N GLY A 335 10.63 -3.28 35.21
CA GLY A 335 11.10 -3.00 36.57
C GLY A 335 9.97 -2.76 37.57
N ALA A 336 10.35 -2.42 38.81
CA ALA A 336 9.41 -2.14 39.90
C ALA A 336 8.87 -0.69 39.90
N VAL A 337 9.32 0.16 38.97
CA VAL A 337 9.09 1.62 38.99
C VAL A 337 7.72 2.00 38.42
N SER A 338 7.17 1.20 37.50
CA SER A 338 5.92 1.50 36.79
C SER A 338 4.98 0.30 36.87
N ASN A 339 3.76 0.50 37.37
CA ASN A 339 2.85 -0.62 37.64
C ASN A 339 1.90 -0.98 36.50
N GLU A 340 1.84 -0.19 35.43
CA GLU A 340 0.78 -0.37 34.45
C GLU A 340 1.32 -0.37 33.01
N GLU A 341 0.99 -1.44 32.29
CA GLU A 341 1.10 -1.51 30.83
C GLU A 341 0.22 -0.45 30.13
N SER A 342 -0.62 0.28 30.88
CA SER A 342 -1.47 1.38 30.41
C SER A 342 -0.70 2.38 29.55
N LYS A 343 0.55 2.69 29.87
CA LYS A 343 1.38 3.59 29.05
C LYS A 343 1.58 3.09 27.61
N LEU A 344 1.81 1.79 27.40
CA LEU A 344 1.93 1.22 26.05
C LEU A 344 0.56 1.11 25.37
N PHE A 345 -0.50 0.86 26.13
CA PHE A 345 -1.87 0.90 25.62
C PHE A 345 -2.28 2.30 25.17
N ASP A 346 -1.88 3.34 25.91
CA ASP A 346 -2.11 4.74 25.56
C ASP A 346 -1.42 5.12 24.26
N VAL A 347 -0.23 4.57 23.98
CA VAL A 347 0.44 4.73 22.68
C VAL A 347 -0.44 4.21 21.54
N LEU A 348 -0.97 3.00 21.65
CA LEU A 348 -1.89 2.44 20.64
C LEU A 348 -3.14 3.30 20.49
N LYS A 349 -3.74 3.72 21.60
CA LYS A 349 -4.93 4.59 21.59
C LYS A 349 -4.65 5.94 20.93
N GLN A 350 -3.48 6.54 21.16
CA GLN A 350 -3.07 7.78 20.52
C GLN A 350 -2.92 7.62 19.01
N LEU A 351 -2.40 6.48 18.55
CA LEU A 351 -2.30 6.17 17.11
C LEU A 351 -3.70 6.03 16.48
N ASP A 352 -4.63 5.36 17.13
CA ASP A 352 -6.02 5.19 16.64
C ASP A 352 -6.79 6.53 16.54
N LEU A 353 -6.44 7.50 17.39
CA LEU A 353 -7.03 8.85 17.38
C LEU A 353 -6.25 9.83 16.50
N SER A 354 -5.13 9.41 15.92
CA SER A 354 -4.26 10.25 15.10
C SER A 354 -4.61 10.17 13.61
N PRO A 355 -4.06 11.06 12.77
CA PRO A 355 -4.07 10.93 11.31
C PRO A 355 -3.38 9.67 10.77
N PHE A 356 -2.73 8.89 11.64
CA PHE A 356 -2.05 7.63 11.30
C PHE A 356 -2.90 6.38 11.58
N LYS A 357 -4.21 6.55 11.82
CA LYS A 357 -5.12 5.40 11.91
C LYS A 357 -5.15 4.65 10.58
N LYS A 358 -5.05 3.32 10.65
CA LYS A 358 -4.87 2.43 9.49
C LYS A 358 -5.86 2.68 8.35
N GLN A 359 -7.13 2.84 8.69
CA GLN A 359 -8.22 2.99 7.71
C GLN A 359 -8.04 4.22 6.82
N ASP A 360 -7.57 5.34 7.39
CA ASP A 360 -7.36 6.58 6.64
C ASP A 360 -6.15 6.47 5.73
N LEU A 361 -5.07 5.87 6.22
CA LEU A 361 -3.87 5.62 5.43
C LEU A 361 -4.16 4.68 4.24
N GLU A 362 -4.93 3.62 4.47
CA GLU A 362 -5.37 2.67 3.43
C GLU A 362 -6.27 3.37 2.39
N LEU A 363 -7.26 4.14 2.85
CA LEU A 363 -8.17 4.87 1.97
C LEU A 363 -7.42 5.89 1.11
N TRP A 364 -6.51 6.66 1.71
CA TRP A 364 -5.70 7.65 1.01
C TRP A 364 -4.81 6.99 -0.05
N LEU A 365 -4.10 5.92 0.33
CA LEU A 365 -3.24 5.21 -0.62
C LEU A 365 -4.08 4.59 -1.76
N LYS A 366 -5.26 4.04 -1.44
CA LYS A 366 -6.17 3.49 -2.45
C LYS A 366 -6.63 4.55 -3.45
N ARG A 367 -6.91 5.76 -2.98
CA ARG A 367 -7.25 6.90 -3.84
C ARG A 367 -6.10 7.28 -4.77
N LYS A 368 -4.86 7.27 -4.27
CA LYS A 368 -3.67 7.52 -5.09
C LYS A 368 -3.45 6.41 -6.13
N GLU A 369 -3.65 5.14 -5.77
CA GLU A 369 -3.62 4.02 -6.73
C GLU A 369 -4.60 4.25 -7.88
N ASN A 370 -5.85 4.62 -7.55
CA ASN A 370 -6.88 4.87 -8.55
C ASN A 370 -6.54 6.06 -9.46
N LEU A 371 -5.99 7.14 -8.89
CA LEU A 371 -5.56 8.31 -9.67
C LEU A 371 -4.42 7.95 -10.64
N VAL A 372 -3.42 7.19 -10.18
CA VAL A 372 -2.33 6.69 -11.02
C VAL A 372 -2.88 5.82 -12.15
N ALA A 373 -3.74 4.85 -11.84
CA ALA A 373 -4.34 3.97 -12.83
C ALA A 373 -5.16 4.75 -13.88
N LEU A 374 -5.99 5.70 -13.44
CA LEU A 374 -6.78 6.55 -14.34
C LEU A 374 -5.88 7.36 -15.28
N THR A 375 -4.83 7.95 -14.74
CA THR A 375 -3.87 8.75 -15.52
C THR A 375 -3.10 7.89 -16.52
N THR A 376 -2.68 6.69 -16.10
CA THR A 376 -2.06 5.69 -16.99
C THR A 376 -2.99 5.38 -18.17
N SER A 377 -4.28 5.09 -17.92
CA SER A 377 -5.24 4.80 -19.00
C SER A 377 -5.47 5.99 -19.94
N PHE A 378 -5.52 7.22 -19.41
CA PHE A 378 -5.62 8.42 -20.24
C PHE A 378 -4.40 8.60 -21.15
N VAL A 379 -3.20 8.45 -20.60
CA VAL A 379 -1.96 8.58 -21.36
C VAL A 379 -1.83 7.45 -22.39
N GLU A 380 -2.12 6.21 -22.03
CA GLU A 380 -2.13 5.09 -22.97
C GLU A 380 -3.10 5.33 -24.14
N SER A 381 -4.30 5.87 -23.88
CA SER A 381 -5.25 6.25 -24.95
C SER A 381 -4.70 7.32 -25.88
N LEU A 382 -3.91 8.26 -25.36
CA LEU A 382 -3.28 9.34 -26.13
C LEU A 382 -2.08 8.84 -26.95
N THR A 383 -1.30 7.88 -26.44
CA THR A 383 -0.03 7.45 -27.05
C THR A 383 -0.13 6.14 -27.83
N LYS A 384 -1.28 5.45 -27.81
CA LYS A 384 -1.46 4.16 -28.49
C LYS A 384 -1.31 4.27 -30.01
N ASP A 385 -1.80 5.36 -30.58
CA ASP A 385 -1.70 5.63 -32.02
C ASP A 385 -0.39 6.35 -32.33
N ARG A 386 0.54 5.63 -32.94
CA ARG A 386 1.88 6.15 -33.27
C ARG A 386 1.84 7.20 -34.38
N ASP A 387 0.81 7.18 -35.22
CA ASP A 387 0.68 8.11 -36.34
C ASP A 387 0.34 9.53 -35.87
N LEU A 388 -0.19 9.67 -34.65
CA LEU A 388 -0.46 10.97 -34.02
C LEU A 388 0.80 11.63 -33.44
N ASN A 389 1.89 10.89 -33.25
CA ASN A 389 3.16 11.35 -32.66
C ASN A 389 2.97 12.18 -31.37
N ILE A 390 2.03 11.79 -30.52
CA ILE A 390 1.79 12.43 -29.22
C ILE A 390 2.83 11.91 -28.22
N THR A 391 3.57 12.83 -27.61
CA THR A 391 4.64 12.50 -26.66
C THR A 391 4.27 12.90 -25.23
N VAL A 392 4.81 12.19 -24.24
CA VAL A 392 4.61 12.50 -22.81
C VAL A 392 5.90 13.06 -22.26
N GLU A 393 5.88 14.32 -21.83
CA GLU A 393 7.09 15.02 -21.38
C GLU A 393 7.03 15.31 -19.88
N SER A 394 8.13 15.03 -19.20
CA SER A 394 8.24 15.07 -17.74
C SER A 394 8.52 16.45 -17.14
N SER A 395 8.78 17.46 -17.97
CA SER A 395 9.60 18.59 -17.51
C SER A 395 9.14 19.95 -17.98
N SER A 396 9.33 20.88 -17.02
CA SER A 396 9.18 22.33 -17.03
C SER A 396 8.91 22.96 -18.39
N ARG A 397 7.93 23.86 -18.42
CA ARG A 397 7.69 24.88 -19.44
C ARG A 397 8.96 25.33 -20.22
N SER A 398 10.11 25.45 -19.57
CA SER A 398 11.42 25.72 -20.19
C SER A 398 11.81 24.79 -21.36
N ASN A 399 11.57 23.48 -21.26
CA ASN A 399 11.94 22.52 -22.32
C ASN A 399 11.03 22.69 -23.54
N ILE A 400 9.74 22.94 -23.31
CA ILE A 400 8.78 23.23 -24.37
C ILE A 400 9.13 24.56 -25.06
N ILE A 401 9.52 25.58 -24.27
CA ILE A 401 9.95 26.89 -24.81
C ILE A 401 11.25 26.78 -25.60
N ALA A 402 12.16 25.88 -25.21
CA ALA A 402 13.47 25.71 -25.84
C ALA A 402 13.44 24.89 -27.15
N ASP A 403 12.31 24.29 -27.50
CA ASP A 403 12.17 23.53 -28.75
C ASP A 403 12.14 24.49 -29.95
N MET A 404 13.27 24.57 -30.65
CA MET A 404 13.45 25.40 -31.84
C MET A 404 13.06 24.67 -33.14
N THR A 405 12.76 23.37 -33.06
CA THR A 405 12.43 22.53 -34.21
C THR A 405 10.97 22.72 -34.61
N HIS A 406 10.10 22.88 -33.62
CA HIS A 406 8.66 22.98 -33.82
C HIS A 406 8.19 24.41 -33.54
N PRO A 407 7.83 25.20 -34.57
CA PRO A 407 7.29 26.54 -34.35
C PRO A 407 5.97 26.54 -33.56
N ARG A 408 5.24 25.41 -33.52
CA ARG A 408 3.99 25.27 -32.77
C ARG A 408 3.95 23.99 -31.97
N ILE A 409 3.65 24.12 -30.68
CA ILE A 409 3.56 23.00 -29.74
C ILE A 409 2.23 23.10 -29.01
N PHE A 410 1.41 22.06 -29.15
CA PHE A 410 0.13 21.93 -28.48
C PHE A 410 0.29 20.99 -27.29
N CYS A 411 0.09 21.53 -26.08
CA CYS A 411 0.23 20.79 -24.83
C CYS A 411 -1.14 20.52 -24.21
N LEU A 412 -1.50 19.25 -24.05
CA LEU A 412 -2.58 18.81 -23.17
C LEU A 412 -2.04 18.66 -21.75
N SER A 413 -2.29 19.68 -20.92
CA SER A 413 -1.75 19.75 -19.57
C SER A 413 -2.78 19.31 -18.53
N PHE A 414 -2.37 18.44 -17.61
CA PHE A 414 -3.17 17.96 -16.48
C PHE A 414 -2.73 18.62 -15.18
N ARG A 415 -3.69 19.08 -14.36
CA ARG A 415 -3.44 19.58 -12.99
C ARG A 415 -3.90 18.52 -11.98
N PHE A 416 -2.92 17.94 -11.28
CA PHE A 416 -3.17 16.91 -10.27
C PHE A 416 -3.21 17.44 -8.84
N ASN A 417 -2.51 18.55 -8.58
CA ASN A 417 -2.38 19.08 -7.23
C ASN A 417 -3.73 19.58 -6.70
N ASP A 418 -4.16 19.01 -5.58
CA ASP A 418 -5.24 19.54 -4.76
C ASP A 418 -4.61 20.48 -3.73
N GLU A 419 -5.17 21.68 -3.59
CA GLU A 419 -4.57 22.74 -2.77
C GLU A 419 -4.38 22.33 -1.30
N ASN A 420 -5.12 21.30 -0.84
CA ASN A 420 -4.95 20.72 0.49
C ASN A 420 -4.92 19.18 0.39
N GLU A 421 -3.73 18.59 0.46
CA GLU A 421 -3.58 17.16 0.75
C GLU A 421 -3.87 16.91 2.24
N TYR A 422 -5.15 16.94 2.61
CA TYR A 422 -5.60 17.05 4.00
C TYR A 422 -4.96 16.02 4.94
N LEU A 423 -4.80 14.77 4.51
CA LEU A 423 -4.16 13.74 5.33
C LEU A 423 -2.70 14.08 5.64
N LEU A 424 -1.91 14.47 4.64
CA LEU A 424 -0.49 14.80 4.84
C LEU A 424 -0.33 16.06 5.69
N GLU A 425 -1.23 17.03 5.52
CA GLU A 425 -1.28 18.22 6.37
C GLU A 425 -1.62 17.86 7.82
N ASP A 426 -2.62 17.00 8.03
CA ASP A 426 -3.00 16.55 9.37
C ASP A 426 -1.85 15.74 10.01
N MET A 427 -1.18 14.85 9.26
CA MET A 427 0.03 14.15 9.73
C MET A 427 1.15 15.13 10.13
N TYR A 428 1.37 16.20 9.34
CA TYR A 428 2.33 17.26 9.66
C TYR A 428 1.95 18.01 10.93
N ASN A 429 0.69 18.44 11.04
CA ASN A 429 0.18 19.19 12.19
C ASN A 429 0.19 18.35 13.47
N TYR A 430 -0.14 17.06 13.37
CA TYR A 430 -0.05 16.12 14.48
C TYR A 430 1.38 16.03 15.02
N ARG A 431 2.37 15.84 14.13
CA ARG A 431 3.77 15.67 14.51
C ARG A 431 4.44 16.95 14.99
N TYR A 432 4.25 18.06 14.28
CA TYR A 432 5.04 19.28 14.47
C TYR A 432 4.30 20.42 15.18
N LYS A 433 2.97 20.36 15.28
CA LYS A 433 2.15 21.40 15.93
C LYS A 433 1.34 20.90 17.12
N ASN A 434 1.36 19.59 17.43
CA ASN A 434 0.53 18.96 18.47
C ASN A 434 -0.96 19.32 18.34
N GLN A 435 -1.44 19.50 17.11
CA GLN A 435 -2.85 19.80 16.83
C GLN A 435 -3.55 18.53 16.39
N THR A 436 -4.63 18.15 17.08
CA THR A 436 -5.58 17.16 16.59
C THR A 436 -6.42 17.78 15.47
N SER A 437 -6.75 16.96 14.46
CA SER A 437 -7.37 17.38 13.20
C SER A 437 -8.56 18.33 13.39
N LYS A 438 -8.66 19.39 12.57
CA LYS A 438 -9.83 20.28 12.55
C LYS A 438 -11.05 19.54 11.99
N SER A 439 -12.11 19.40 12.80
CA SER A 439 -13.49 18.98 12.47
C SER A 439 -13.64 18.05 11.24
N GLU A 440 -13.68 16.73 11.50
CA GLU A 440 -13.94 15.66 10.52
C GLU A 440 -15.26 15.81 9.74
N GLU A 441 -16.28 16.48 10.31
CA GLU A 441 -17.65 16.52 9.78
C GLU A 441 -17.77 17.16 8.38
N ASN A 442 -16.91 18.11 8.01
CA ASN A 442 -16.93 18.74 6.68
C ASN A 442 -15.95 18.14 5.67
N ARG A 443 -14.96 17.34 6.10
CA ARG A 443 -13.86 16.87 5.24
C ARG A 443 -14.08 15.48 4.66
N GLN A 444 -14.76 14.59 5.38
CA GLN A 444 -15.03 13.22 4.90
C GLN A 444 -15.99 13.17 3.70
N ASN A 445 -16.77 14.25 3.48
CA ASN A 445 -17.71 14.38 2.37
C ASN A 445 -17.11 15.00 1.09
N LEU A 446 -15.87 15.48 1.12
CA LEU A 446 -15.20 16.03 -0.07
C LEU A 446 -14.61 14.88 -0.89
N LYS A 447 -15.40 14.41 -1.87
CA LYS A 447 -14.92 13.44 -2.86
C LYS A 447 -13.76 14.08 -3.66
N PRO A 448 -12.63 13.38 -3.84
CA PRO A 448 -11.57 13.82 -4.74
C PRO A 448 -12.10 14.07 -6.15
N TRP A 449 -11.54 15.03 -6.87
CA TRP A 449 -12.01 15.40 -8.22
C TRP A 449 -11.96 14.23 -9.21
N PHE A 450 -11.02 13.29 -9.03
CA PHE A 450 -10.88 12.10 -9.86
C PHE A 450 -11.84 10.96 -9.45
N GLU A 451 -12.74 11.20 -8.50
CA GLU A 451 -13.89 10.34 -8.21
C GLU A 451 -15.19 10.92 -8.81
N ASP A 452 -15.20 12.20 -9.18
CA ASP A 452 -16.34 12.89 -9.78
C ASP A 452 -16.57 12.49 -11.24
N GLY A 453 -17.78 12.01 -11.55
CA GLY A 453 -18.15 11.55 -12.90
C GLY A 453 -18.24 12.68 -13.94
N GLN A 454 -18.67 13.87 -13.55
CA GLN A 454 -18.74 15.02 -14.46
C GLN A 454 -17.34 15.51 -14.83
N ILE A 455 -16.44 15.62 -13.84
CA ILE A 455 -15.04 16.00 -14.10
C ILE A 455 -14.35 14.97 -15.00
N LYS A 456 -14.55 13.66 -14.73
CA LYS A 456 -14.04 12.60 -15.62
C LYS A 456 -14.56 12.73 -17.05
N GLY A 457 -15.87 12.98 -17.21
CA GLY A 457 -16.49 13.17 -18.52
C GLY A 457 -15.91 14.37 -19.27
N GLN A 458 -15.66 15.48 -18.57
CA GLN A 458 -15.01 16.66 -19.16
C GLN A 458 -13.58 16.36 -19.60
N ILE A 459 -12.80 15.66 -18.77
CA ILE A 459 -11.43 15.26 -19.12
C ILE A 459 -11.42 14.35 -20.35
N HIS A 460 -12.31 13.37 -20.37
CA HIS A 460 -12.45 12.45 -21.50
C HIS A 460 -12.78 13.20 -22.80
N ALA A 461 -13.73 14.14 -22.75
CA ALA A 461 -14.08 14.96 -23.91
C ALA A 461 -12.89 15.84 -24.40
N HIS A 462 -12.06 16.35 -23.49
CA HIS A 462 -10.86 17.10 -23.88
C HIS A 462 -9.79 16.21 -24.51
N ILE A 463 -9.59 15.00 -23.98
CA ILE A 463 -8.67 14.00 -24.53
C ILE A 463 -9.07 13.61 -25.95
N GLU A 464 -10.34 13.28 -26.19
CA GLU A 464 -10.81 12.90 -27.53
C GLU A 464 -10.71 14.05 -28.53
N ARG A 465 -11.09 15.28 -28.12
CA ARG A 465 -10.89 16.46 -28.98
C ARG A 465 -9.42 16.72 -29.30
N PHE A 466 -8.52 16.53 -28.33
CA PHE A 466 -7.09 16.68 -28.55
C PHE A 466 -6.55 15.63 -29.54
N LYS A 467 -7.03 14.39 -29.46
CA LYS A 467 -6.68 13.33 -30.43
C LYS A 467 -7.19 13.65 -31.83
N GLU A 468 -8.47 14.02 -31.98
CA GLU A 468 -9.04 14.44 -33.26
C GLU A 468 -8.25 15.59 -33.89
N PHE A 469 -7.90 16.58 -33.06
CA PHE A 469 -7.12 17.74 -33.50
C PHE A 469 -5.69 17.35 -33.92
N ALA A 470 -5.03 16.49 -33.15
CA ALA A 470 -3.71 15.97 -33.49
C ALA A 470 -3.74 15.20 -34.81
N ALA A 471 -4.74 14.34 -35.02
CA ALA A 471 -4.92 13.57 -36.25
C ALA A 471 -5.09 14.45 -37.50
N ALA A 472 -5.89 15.51 -37.38
CA ALA A 472 -6.12 16.45 -38.48
C ALA A 472 -4.88 17.29 -38.82
N ASN A 473 -3.95 17.47 -37.87
CA ASN A 473 -2.84 18.41 -38.02
C ASN A 473 -1.45 17.75 -38.07
N SER A 474 -1.35 16.44 -37.86
CA SER A 474 -0.10 15.68 -37.92
C SER A 474 0.39 15.49 -39.36
N THR A 475 -0.51 15.32 -40.32
CA THR A 475 -0.19 15.06 -41.74
C THR A 475 -0.05 16.32 -42.59
N ILE A 476 -0.79 17.38 -42.25
CA ILE A 476 -0.89 18.61 -43.06
C ILE A 476 0.38 19.48 -42.96
N THR A 477 1.12 19.38 -41.87
CA THR A 477 2.10 20.40 -41.49
C THR A 477 3.56 20.03 -41.68
N ASN A 478 3.86 18.92 -42.39
CA ASN A 478 5.21 18.40 -42.64
C ASN A 478 6.10 18.35 -41.37
N GLY A 479 5.50 18.07 -40.20
CA GLY A 479 6.21 18.01 -38.92
C GLY A 479 6.49 19.35 -38.23
N SER A 480 5.88 20.46 -38.65
CA SER A 480 6.04 21.76 -37.97
C SER A 480 5.21 21.91 -36.67
N ASN A 481 4.23 21.03 -36.45
CA ASN A 481 3.46 20.96 -35.20
C ASN A 481 3.91 19.79 -34.33
N LYS A 482 3.97 20.01 -33.02
CA LYS A 482 4.24 18.97 -32.01
C LYS A 482 3.08 18.86 -31.01
N PHE A 483 2.74 17.64 -30.63
CA PHE A 483 1.69 17.34 -29.64
C PHE A 483 2.31 16.70 -28.40
N VAL A 484 2.03 17.30 -27.24
CA VAL A 484 2.64 16.92 -25.97
C VAL A 484 1.57 16.76 -24.90
N VAL A 485 1.74 15.77 -24.03
CA VAL A 485 0.99 15.59 -22.79
C VAL A 485 1.94 15.86 -21.63
N ASN A 486 1.54 16.73 -20.69
CA ASN A 486 2.40 17.11 -19.58
C ASN A 486 1.62 17.53 -18.33
N GLU A 487 2.38 17.87 -17.28
CA GLU A 487 1.87 18.46 -16.05
C GLU A 487 1.63 19.96 -16.20
N GLY A 488 0.53 20.44 -15.63
CA GLY A 488 0.07 21.82 -15.75
C GLY A 488 0.04 22.58 -14.43
N TYR A 489 0.45 23.85 -14.47
CA TYR A 489 0.51 24.74 -13.31
C TYR A 489 -0.33 26.01 -13.55
N TRP A 490 -1.52 26.07 -12.97
CA TRP A 490 -2.38 27.26 -13.02
C TRP A 490 -3.17 27.41 -11.71
N ARG A 491 -3.70 28.61 -11.44
CA ARG A 491 -4.41 28.92 -10.17
C ARG A 491 -5.85 28.42 -10.12
N ASP A 492 -6.59 28.49 -11.23
CA ASP A 492 -7.99 28.04 -11.31
C ASP A 492 -8.15 26.53 -11.01
N SER A 493 -8.66 26.18 -9.83
CA SER A 493 -8.82 24.80 -9.35
C SER A 493 -10.01 24.07 -9.97
N ASN A 494 -10.94 24.81 -10.61
CA ASN A 494 -12.12 24.23 -11.25
C ASN A 494 -11.77 23.52 -12.57
N LYS A 495 -10.64 23.86 -13.19
CA LYS A 495 -10.18 23.24 -14.43
C LYS A 495 -9.07 22.24 -14.13
N ARG A 496 -9.28 20.96 -14.47
CA ARG A 496 -8.31 19.86 -14.29
C ARG A 496 -7.46 19.58 -15.53
N VAL A 497 -7.94 19.99 -16.70
CA VAL A 497 -7.23 19.86 -17.97
C VAL A 497 -7.30 21.18 -18.74
N LYS A 498 -6.21 21.54 -19.40
CA LYS A 498 -6.13 22.68 -20.32
C LYS A 498 -5.33 22.30 -21.55
N VAL A 499 -5.65 22.95 -22.68
CA VAL A 499 -4.80 22.92 -23.86
C VAL A 499 -4.07 24.26 -23.95
N ILE A 500 -2.75 24.18 -24.06
CA ILE A 500 -1.86 25.34 -24.11
C ILE A 500 -1.11 25.29 -25.45
N LEU A 501 -1.12 26.40 -26.19
CA LEU A 501 -0.34 26.56 -27.41
C LEU A 501 0.92 27.36 -27.10
N TYR A 502 2.08 26.82 -27.47
CA TYR A 502 3.32 27.55 -27.57
C TYR A 502 3.60 27.81 -29.04
N GLU A 503 3.76 29.08 -29.41
CA GLU A 503 4.13 29.49 -30.77
C GLU A 503 5.47 30.24 -30.71
N ASN A 504 6.49 29.72 -31.39
CA ASN A 504 7.86 30.23 -31.39
C ASN A 504 8.38 30.51 -29.97
N GLY A 505 8.24 29.53 -29.07
CA GLY A 505 8.67 29.63 -27.68
C GLY A 505 7.82 30.54 -26.77
N SER A 506 6.74 31.13 -27.28
CA SER A 506 5.84 31.99 -26.50
C SER A 506 4.51 31.31 -26.24
N GLU A 507 4.09 31.21 -24.98
CA GLU A 507 2.75 30.76 -24.62
C GLU A 507 1.69 31.73 -25.18
N LYS A 508 0.66 31.18 -25.81
CA LYS A 508 -0.55 31.89 -26.20
C LYS A 508 -1.66 31.56 -25.19
N GLU A 509 -2.30 32.58 -24.62
CA GLU A 509 -3.38 32.36 -23.65
C GLU A 509 -4.57 31.62 -24.28
N ILE A 510 -5.01 30.57 -23.58
CA ILE A 510 -6.24 29.77 -23.80
C ILE A 510 -6.46 29.39 -25.27
N PHE A 511 -5.77 28.34 -25.71
CA PHE A 511 -6.10 27.71 -26.98
C PHE A 511 -7.47 27.01 -26.86
N ILE A 512 -8.45 27.54 -27.59
CA ILE A 512 -9.76 26.91 -27.76
C ILE A 512 -9.74 26.21 -29.11
N PHE A 513 -10.07 24.92 -29.11
CA PHE A 513 -10.28 24.17 -30.33
C PHE A 513 -11.27 24.91 -31.25
N PRO A 514 -10.94 25.12 -32.54
CA PRO A 514 -11.90 25.74 -33.45
C PRO A 514 -13.19 24.90 -33.52
N VAL A 515 -14.33 25.56 -33.75
CA VAL A 515 -15.60 24.83 -33.88
C VAL A 515 -15.55 23.98 -35.15
N LYS A 516 -15.89 22.69 -35.05
CA LYS A 516 -15.99 21.79 -36.21
C LYS A 516 -17.08 22.33 -37.15
N ALA A 517 -16.69 22.83 -38.32
CA ALA A 517 -17.64 23.32 -39.31
C ALA A 517 -18.53 22.16 -39.80
N ALA A 518 -19.84 22.38 -39.92
CA ALA A 518 -20.79 21.36 -40.38
C ALA A 518 -20.49 20.89 -41.83
N CYS A 519 -19.71 21.63 -42.60
CA CYS A 519 -19.25 21.27 -43.94
C CYS A 519 -17.84 21.84 -44.19
N GLY A 520 -16.85 20.98 -44.44
CA GLY A 520 -15.62 21.16 -45.24
C GLY A 520 -14.88 22.50 -45.34
N GLY A 521 -15.02 23.43 -44.41
CA GLY A 521 -14.43 24.77 -44.49
C GLY A 521 -13.28 24.99 -43.51
N ASN A 522 -12.10 25.33 -44.02
CA ASN A 522 -10.97 25.84 -43.23
C ASN A 522 -11.37 27.12 -42.49
N ILE A 523 -11.33 27.12 -41.15
CA ILE A 523 -11.56 28.33 -40.35
C ILE A 523 -10.22 29.05 -40.19
N CYS A 524 -9.99 30.07 -41.04
CA CYS A 524 -8.87 30.99 -40.88
C CYS A 524 -9.26 32.07 -39.85
N SER A 525 -8.80 31.93 -38.61
CA SER A 525 -8.89 33.04 -37.64
C SER A 525 -7.90 34.15 -38.02
N LYS A 526 -8.02 35.37 -37.47
CA LYS A 526 -7.19 36.54 -37.82
C LYS A 526 -5.67 36.38 -37.57
N CYS A 527 -5.19 35.24 -37.08
CA CYS A 527 -3.80 34.81 -37.17
C CYS A 527 -3.67 33.86 -38.37
N LYS A 528 -2.70 34.06 -39.28
CA LYS A 528 -2.41 33.21 -40.46
C LYS A 528 -2.25 31.70 -40.14
N LEU A 529 -3.34 31.04 -39.79
CA LEU A 529 -3.39 29.70 -39.25
C LEU A 529 -4.55 29.00 -39.96
N CYS A 530 -4.24 28.22 -40.99
CA CYS A 530 -5.17 27.22 -41.51
C CYS A 530 -5.08 26.02 -40.57
N ILE A 531 -6.03 25.94 -39.63
CA ILE A 531 -6.28 24.71 -38.88
C ILE A 531 -7.41 24.00 -39.63
N ASP A 532 -7.14 22.80 -40.12
CA ASP A 532 -8.16 21.99 -40.79
C ASP A 532 -8.84 21.06 -39.79
N TRP A 533 -10.17 20.95 -39.90
CA TRP A 533 -11.02 19.96 -39.21
C TRP A 533 -11.56 18.91 -40.19
N SER A 534 -11.12 18.94 -41.45
CA SER A 534 -11.59 18.04 -42.49
C SER A 534 -11.13 16.61 -42.17
N TYR A 535 -12.13 15.77 -41.93
CA TYR A 535 -11.96 14.34 -41.76
C TYR A 535 -11.58 13.74 -43.11
N TYR A 536 -10.31 13.41 -43.33
CA TYR A 536 -9.93 12.53 -44.43
C TYR A 536 -10.24 11.09 -44.03
N GLY A 537 -11.49 10.68 -44.24
CA GLY A 537 -11.81 9.27 -44.35
C GLY A 537 -11.06 8.70 -45.55
N ASN A 538 -10.36 7.56 -45.34
CA ASN A 538 -9.64 6.82 -46.37
C ASN A 538 -10.41 6.78 -47.70
N LEU A 539 -9.95 7.54 -48.67
CA LEU A 539 -10.30 7.45 -50.08
C LEU A 539 -9.06 7.06 -50.88
N THR A 540 -8.31 6.10 -50.36
CA THR A 540 -7.36 5.32 -51.15
C THR A 540 -8.13 4.22 -51.87
N ASN A 541 -8.76 4.57 -53.02
CA ASN A 541 -8.93 3.61 -54.14
C ASN A 541 -9.38 4.20 -55.48
N ASP A 542 -9.72 5.50 -55.62
CA ASP A 542 -10.21 6.01 -56.93
C ASP A 542 -9.31 7.03 -57.64
N LEU A 543 -8.11 7.34 -57.12
CA LEU A 543 -7.19 8.29 -57.77
C LEU A 543 -6.17 7.63 -58.72
N GLU A 544 -6.08 6.30 -58.78
CA GLU A 544 -5.26 5.61 -59.79
C GLU A 544 -5.96 5.42 -61.14
N GLN A 545 -7.29 5.59 -61.23
CA GLN A 545 -8.02 5.50 -62.50
C GLN A 545 -8.08 6.82 -63.29
N LEU A 546 -7.74 7.96 -62.68
CA LEU A 546 -7.71 9.26 -63.36
C LEU A 546 -6.30 9.73 -63.76
N ARG A 547 -5.25 8.96 -63.42
CA ARG A 547 -3.84 9.27 -63.73
C ARG A 547 -3.32 8.68 -65.06
N ASN A 548 -4.21 8.33 -66.00
CA ASN A 548 -3.84 7.73 -67.28
C ASN A 548 -4.36 8.48 -68.52
N ARG A 549 -4.61 9.79 -68.43
CA ARG A 549 -4.72 10.64 -69.62
C ARG A 549 -4.05 11.99 -69.38
N GLN A 550 -3.12 12.32 -70.27
CA GLN A 550 -2.35 13.56 -70.42
C GLN A 550 -1.04 13.64 -69.63
N SER A 551 -0.02 12.96 -70.17
CA SER A 551 1.32 13.53 -70.26
C SER A 551 1.36 14.46 -71.48
N ASP A 552 1.75 15.72 -71.30
CA ASP A 552 2.84 16.34 -72.07
C ASP A 552 3.12 17.80 -71.65
N ASN A 553 4.38 18.00 -71.26
CA ASN A 553 5.26 19.13 -71.57
C ASN A 553 5.06 20.57 -71.01
N ILE A 554 6.08 20.96 -70.22
CA ILE A 554 7.00 22.11 -70.44
C ILE A 554 6.61 23.52 -69.94
N VAL A 555 7.36 23.95 -68.90
CA VAL A 555 8.12 25.21 -68.70
C VAL A 555 7.42 26.58 -68.61
N ASN A 556 7.73 27.27 -67.49
CA ASN A 556 7.76 28.73 -67.22
C ASN A 556 6.63 29.63 -67.77
N LYS A 557 5.96 30.36 -66.86
CA LYS A 557 6.07 31.85 -66.80
C LYS A 557 5.24 32.45 -65.66
N ASN A 558 5.87 33.41 -64.97
CA ASN A 558 5.21 34.47 -64.23
C ASN A 558 4.08 35.13 -65.05
N ARG A 559 2.91 35.35 -64.45
CA ARG A 559 2.14 36.60 -64.64
C ARG A 559 0.97 36.73 -63.66
N TRP A 560 0.90 37.91 -63.07
CA TRP A 560 -0.22 38.48 -62.36
C TRP A 560 -1.43 38.65 -63.26
N HIS A 561 -2.63 38.31 -62.78
CA HIS A 561 -3.88 38.94 -63.20
C HIS A 561 -4.88 39.00 -62.04
N ARG A 562 -5.32 40.23 -61.73
CA ARG A 562 -6.60 40.53 -61.05
C ARG A 562 -7.73 40.30 -62.04
N HIS A 563 -8.90 39.82 -61.57
CA HIS A 563 -10.23 40.37 -61.88
C HIS A 563 -11.34 39.60 -61.10
N PRO A 564 -12.59 40.10 -61.03
CA PRO A 564 -13.25 40.38 -59.74
C PRO A 564 -14.60 39.65 -59.53
N ASN A 565 -15.20 39.89 -58.36
CA ASN A 565 -16.63 39.85 -58.02
C ASN A 565 -17.42 38.56 -58.32
N ALA A 566 -17.75 37.81 -57.25
CA ALA A 566 -18.93 36.96 -57.22
C ALA A 566 -20.01 37.66 -56.36
N THR A 567 -21.10 38.04 -57.02
CA THR A 567 -22.35 38.53 -56.42
C THR A 567 -23.16 37.35 -55.88
N CYS A 568 -23.62 37.45 -54.63
CA CYS A 568 -24.63 36.59 -54.05
C CYS A 568 -26.01 36.97 -54.59
N ILE A 569 -26.76 35.99 -55.10
CA ILE A 569 -28.22 36.10 -55.29
C ILE A 569 -28.85 35.25 -54.19
N ALA A 570 -29.62 35.92 -53.35
CA ALA A 570 -30.58 35.30 -52.44
C ALA A 570 -31.92 35.28 -53.16
N ASP A 571 -32.58 34.12 -53.19
CA ASP A 571 -34.00 34.03 -53.48
C ASP A 571 -34.74 33.61 -52.21
N VAL A 572 -35.75 34.43 -51.90
CA VAL A 572 -36.74 34.31 -50.84
C VAL A 572 -38.06 34.10 -51.58
N ASP A 573 -38.74 33.00 -51.28
CA ASP A 573 -40.20 32.86 -51.09
C ASP A 573 -40.65 31.42 -51.41
N ASP A 574 -41.19 30.73 -50.40
CA ASP A 574 -42.62 30.37 -50.43
C ASP A 574 -43.07 29.80 -49.07
N LEU A 575 -44.01 30.53 -48.47
CA LEU A 575 -44.78 30.16 -47.30
C LEU A 575 -46.23 29.90 -47.76
N VAL A 576 -46.77 28.75 -47.33
CA VAL A 576 -48.15 28.47 -46.83
C VAL A 576 -48.67 27.20 -47.52
N GLY A 577 -49.08 26.11 -46.87
CA GLY A 577 -49.31 25.76 -45.47
C GLY A 577 -50.43 24.71 -45.44
N VAL A 578 -50.29 23.59 -44.72
CA VAL A 578 -51.42 22.75 -44.27
C VAL A 578 -51.04 22.02 -42.97
N VAL A 579 -51.95 22.11 -42.00
CA VAL A 579 -51.95 21.54 -40.65
C VAL A 579 -52.10 20.01 -40.70
N GLY A 580 -51.32 19.28 -39.90
CA GLY A 580 -51.47 17.85 -39.65
C GLY A 580 -50.82 17.45 -38.32
N VAL A 581 -51.65 17.06 -37.36
CA VAL A 581 -51.33 16.89 -35.94
C VAL A 581 -51.23 15.39 -35.56
N HIS A 582 -50.25 15.08 -34.70
CA HIS A 582 -50.05 13.91 -33.81
C HIS A 582 -50.13 12.46 -34.34
N THR A 583 -48.96 11.82 -34.48
CA THR A 583 -48.80 10.34 -34.37
C THR A 583 -47.54 9.88 -33.60
N ALA A 584 -46.75 10.78 -32.99
CA ALA A 584 -45.52 10.40 -32.27
C ALA A 584 -45.76 10.03 -30.79
N ASP A 585 -46.77 10.61 -30.13
CA ASP A 585 -46.95 10.47 -28.67
C ASP A 585 -47.58 9.14 -28.23
N VAL A 586 -48.21 8.40 -29.15
CA VAL A 586 -48.83 7.10 -28.85
C VAL A 586 -47.78 5.97 -28.80
N VAL A 587 -46.66 6.12 -29.51
CA VAL A 587 -45.61 5.09 -29.58
C VAL A 587 -44.71 5.12 -28.35
N GLU A 588 -44.39 6.31 -27.82
CA GLU A 588 -43.63 6.43 -26.57
C GLU A 588 -44.42 5.95 -25.35
N PHE A 589 -45.73 6.21 -25.30
CA PHE A 589 -46.57 5.78 -24.17
C PHE A 589 -46.72 4.25 -24.07
N ILE A 590 -46.79 3.56 -25.21
CA ILE A 590 -46.82 2.08 -25.26
C ILE A 590 -45.46 1.50 -24.84
N PHE A 591 -44.35 2.14 -25.20
CA PHE A 591 -43.00 1.68 -24.87
C PHE A 591 -42.71 1.77 -23.35
N TYR A 592 -43.09 2.89 -22.71
CA TYR A 592 -42.95 3.05 -21.26
C TYR A 592 -43.85 2.09 -20.47
N SER A 593 -45.07 1.85 -20.94
CA SER A 593 -46.00 0.92 -20.30
C SER A 593 -45.48 -0.53 -20.32
N ILE A 594 -44.85 -0.96 -21.41
CA ILE A 594 -44.25 -2.31 -21.53
C ILE A 594 -43.03 -2.47 -20.59
N ILE A 595 -42.19 -1.44 -20.48
CA ILE A 595 -41.01 -1.46 -19.58
C ILE A 595 -41.45 -1.51 -18.11
N CYS A 596 -42.50 -0.78 -17.72
CA CYS A 596 -43.04 -0.84 -16.37
C CYS A 596 -43.64 -2.21 -16.03
N ILE A 597 -44.32 -2.88 -16.97
CA ILE A 597 -44.87 -4.23 -16.77
C ILE A 597 -43.75 -5.29 -16.66
N ILE A 598 -42.68 -5.15 -17.44
CA ILE A 598 -41.51 -6.04 -17.36
C ILE A 598 -40.76 -5.84 -16.03
N GLY A 599 -40.58 -4.58 -15.58
CA GLY A 599 -39.93 -4.28 -14.30
C GLY A 599 -40.69 -4.83 -13.09
N SER A 600 -42.02 -4.70 -13.08
CA SER A 600 -42.86 -5.18 -11.98
C SER A 600 -43.02 -6.71 -11.97
N THR A 601 -43.00 -7.38 -13.13
CA THR A 601 -42.96 -8.85 -13.20
C THR A 601 -41.61 -9.44 -12.75
N VAL A 602 -40.49 -8.80 -13.09
CA VAL A 602 -39.15 -9.21 -12.61
C VAL A 602 -39.01 -9.03 -11.09
N LEU A 603 -39.55 -7.94 -10.53
CA LEU A 603 -39.59 -7.73 -9.08
C LEU A 603 -40.47 -8.77 -8.37
N CYS A 604 -41.65 -9.12 -8.90
CA CYS A 604 -42.49 -10.17 -8.36
C CYS A 604 -41.86 -11.57 -8.45
N ILE A 605 -41.18 -11.90 -9.55
CA ILE A 605 -40.47 -13.18 -9.73
C ILE A 605 -39.27 -13.26 -8.78
N SER A 606 -38.54 -12.16 -8.57
CA SER A 606 -37.45 -12.12 -7.58
C SER A 606 -37.97 -12.34 -6.16
N ALA A 607 -39.09 -11.72 -5.79
CA ALA A 607 -39.72 -11.92 -4.47
C ALA A 607 -40.20 -13.38 -4.27
N LEU A 608 -40.76 -14.02 -5.30
CA LEU A 608 -41.21 -15.41 -5.28
C LEU A 608 -40.06 -16.42 -5.18
N ILE A 609 -38.85 -16.08 -5.64
CA ILE A 609 -37.66 -16.95 -5.55
C ILE A 609 -36.91 -16.74 -4.23
N PHE A 610 -36.80 -15.51 -3.73
CA PHE A 610 -36.03 -15.21 -2.53
C PHE A 610 -36.76 -15.55 -1.21
N LEU A 611 -38.09 -15.47 -1.16
CA LEU A 611 -38.89 -15.85 0.02
C LEU A 611 -38.73 -17.33 0.43
N PRO A 612 -38.84 -18.33 -0.48
CA PRO A 612 -38.66 -19.73 -0.10
C PRO A 612 -37.20 -20.05 0.27
N ILE A 613 -36.21 -19.38 -0.32
CA ILE A 613 -34.79 -19.52 0.08
C ILE A 613 -34.58 -19.01 1.50
N PHE A 614 -35.20 -17.89 1.87
CA PHE A 614 -35.13 -17.34 3.23
C PHE A 614 -35.78 -18.28 4.25
N PHE A 615 -36.91 -18.88 3.90
CA PHE A 615 -37.57 -19.91 4.74
C PHE A 615 -36.74 -21.18 4.86
N ILE A 616 -36.08 -21.65 3.78
CA ILE A 616 -35.17 -22.80 3.82
C ILE A 616 -33.97 -22.51 4.72
N VAL A 617 -33.33 -21.34 4.60
CA VAL A 617 -32.22 -20.92 5.46
C VAL A 617 -32.66 -20.81 6.94
N TYR A 618 -33.85 -20.28 7.18
CA TYR A 618 -34.43 -20.21 8.52
C TYR A 618 -34.74 -21.60 9.09
N PHE A 619 -35.30 -22.51 8.28
CA PHE A 619 -35.58 -23.89 8.70
C PHE A 619 -34.30 -24.68 8.97
N ILE A 620 -33.28 -24.54 8.11
CA ILE A 620 -31.95 -25.14 8.32
C ILE A 620 -31.32 -24.59 9.60
N SER A 621 -31.40 -23.28 9.85
CA SER A 621 -30.89 -22.66 11.08
C SER A 621 -31.60 -23.18 12.33
N THR A 622 -32.93 -23.32 12.26
CA THR A 622 -33.77 -23.83 13.36
C THR A 622 -33.54 -25.32 13.60
N PHE A 623 -33.36 -26.10 12.53
CA PHE A 623 -33.02 -27.52 12.60
C PHE A 623 -31.64 -27.75 13.19
N ILE A 624 -30.63 -26.95 12.80
CA ILE A 624 -29.29 -26.97 13.39
C ILE A 624 -29.36 -26.59 14.88
N PHE A 625 -30.21 -25.63 15.26
CA PHE A 625 -30.41 -25.25 16.66
C PHE A 625 -31.02 -26.40 17.49
N LEU A 626 -32.02 -27.09 16.95
CA LEU A 626 -32.62 -28.28 17.56
C LEU A 626 -31.61 -29.44 17.67
N LEU A 627 -30.77 -29.63 16.65
CA LEU A 627 -29.70 -30.63 16.65
C LEU A 627 -28.66 -30.32 17.74
N LEU A 628 -28.22 -29.07 17.84
CA LEU A 628 -27.26 -28.61 18.84
C LEU A 628 -27.84 -28.68 20.28
N HIS A 629 -29.14 -28.42 20.43
CA HIS A 629 -29.84 -28.61 21.70
C HIS A 629 -29.95 -30.09 22.07
N PHE A 630 -30.16 -30.98 21.09
CA PHE A 630 -30.17 -32.43 21.28
C PHE A 630 -28.77 -32.94 21.71
N PHE A 631 -27.69 -32.45 21.10
CA PHE A 631 -26.31 -32.77 21.48
C PHE A 631 -25.86 -32.18 22.83
N ARG A 632 -26.57 -31.16 23.36
CA ARG A 632 -26.30 -30.61 24.70
C ARG A 632 -26.61 -31.60 25.83
N ASN A 633 -27.47 -32.57 25.59
CA ASN A 633 -27.89 -33.56 26.59
C ASN A 633 -27.04 -34.85 26.60
N PHE A 634 -26.07 -35.00 25.69
CA PHE A 634 -25.13 -36.13 25.70
C PHE A 634 -23.70 -35.67 26.00
N HIS A 635 -23.17 -36.11 27.14
CA HIS A 635 -21.77 -35.88 27.53
C HIS A 635 -20.81 -36.62 26.60
N PHE A 636 -20.27 -35.92 25.60
CA PHE A 636 -19.04 -36.34 24.90
C PHE A 636 -17.93 -35.31 25.11
N ARG A 637 -16.85 -35.74 25.77
CA ARG A 637 -15.59 -34.99 25.92
C ARG A 637 -14.87 -34.98 24.56
N GLY A 638 -14.53 -33.80 24.04
CA GLY A 638 -13.50 -33.71 22.99
C GLY A 638 -13.56 -32.51 22.03
N ALA A 639 -14.73 -31.97 21.65
CA ALA A 639 -14.81 -30.97 20.57
C ALA A 639 -15.70 -29.74 20.85
N GLY A 640 -16.32 -29.63 22.03
CA GLY A 640 -17.32 -28.58 22.33
C GLY A 640 -16.75 -27.16 22.51
N GLY A 641 -15.47 -27.01 22.83
CA GLY A 641 -14.87 -25.71 23.19
C GLY A 641 -14.56 -24.78 22.02
N ALA A 642 -14.39 -25.32 20.80
CA ALA A 642 -14.16 -24.53 19.59
C ALA A 642 -15.49 -24.08 18.96
N ILE A 643 -16.48 -24.97 18.95
CA ILE A 643 -17.82 -24.70 18.41
C ILE A 643 -18.53 -23.63 19.26
N TYR A 644 -18.47 -23.71 20.59
CA TYR A 644 -19.05 -22.69 21.50
C TYR A 644 -18.45 -21.28 21.30
N ARG A 645 -17.15 -21.19 20.99
CA ARG A 645 -16.47 -19.91 20.73
C ARG A 645 -16.89 -19.30 19.39
N TYR A 646 -17.07 -20.12 18.35
CA TYR A 646 -17.59 -19.67 17.07
C TYR A 646 -19.07 -19.25 17.15
N THR A 647 -19.91 -19.99 17.88
CA THR A 647 -21.34 -19.62 18.02
C THR A 647 -21.51 -18.32 18.82
N ARG A 648 -20.68 -18.07 19.83
CA ARG A 648 -20.71 -16.82 20.61
C ARG A 648 -20.24 -15.61 19.80
N ALA A 649 -19.26 -15.79 18.90
CA ALA A 649 -18.80 -14.74 17.99
C ALA A 649 -19.87 -14.43 16.92
N PHE A 650 -20.50 -15.46 16.35
CA PHE A 650 -21.57 -15.31 15.37
C PHE A 650 -22.83 -14.65 15.98
N TYR A 651 -23.20 -15.00 17.21
CA TYR A 651 -24.31 -14.35 17.93
C TYR A 651 -24.01 -12.88 18.27
N ARG A 652 -22.76 -12.53 18.60
CA ARG A 652 -22.36 -11.13 18.81
C ARG A 652 -22.42 -10.33 17.51
N TRP A 653 -22.03 -10.93 16.40
CA TRP A 653 -22.09 -10.32 15.07
C TRP A 653 -23.54 -10.14 14.59
N GLN A 654 -24.42 -11.14 14.75
CA GLN A 654 -25.85 -11.00 14.45
C GLN A 654 -26.56 -9.99 15.36
N ARG A 655 -26.25 -9.97 16.67
CA ARG A 655 -26.80 -8.97 17.59
C ARG A 655 -26.31 -7.56 17.25
N PHE A 656 -25.07 -7.40 16.83
CA PHE A 656 -24.52 -6.13 16.36
C PHE A 656 -25.23 -5.64 15.09
N ASN A 657 -25.45 -6.52 14.11
CA ASN A 657 -26.18 -6.16 12.88
C ASN A 657 -27.68 -5.92 13.11
N TYR A 658 -28.31 -6.65 14.04
CA TYR A 658 -29.70 -6.42 14.44
C TYR A 658 -29.86 -5.07 15.17
N LEU A 659 -28.93 -4.73 16.07
CA LEU A 659 -28.93 -3.44 16.77
C LEU A 659 -28.60 -2.27 15.83
N LYS A 660 -27.70 -2.46 14.85
CA LYS A 660 -27.39 -1.48 13.82
C LYS A 660 -28.57 -1.25 12.88
N GLY A 661 -29.26 -2.32 12.48
CA GLY A 661 -30.52 -2.23 11.72
C GLY A 661 -31.69 -1.65 12.51
N ARG A 662 -31.69 -1.78 13.85
CA ARG A 662 -32.67 -1.12 14.73
C ARG A 662 -32.37 0.36 14.90
N GLN A 663 -31.11 0.76 15.06
CA GLN A 663 -30.69 2.16 15.09
C GLN A 663 -30.97 2.89 13.76
N LEU A 664 -30.77 2.23 12.62
CA LEU A 664 -31.12 2.78 11.31
C LEU A 664 -32.63 2.96 11.15
N ARG A 665 -33.45 2.00 11.61
CA ARG A 665 -34.92 2.14 11.60
C ARG A 665 -35.47 3.14 12.62
N ASP A 666 -34.77 3.34 13.74
CA ASP A 666 -35.13 4.33 14.75
C ASP A 666 -34.73 5.76 14.29
N LEU A 667 -33.65 5.90 13.49
CA LEU A 667 -33.27 7.14 12.79
C LEU A 667 -34.23 7.49 11.66
N GLU A 668 -34.61 6.51 10.82
CA GLU A 668 -35.64 6.70 9.79
C GLU A 668 -37.01 7.02 10.42
N ARG A 669 -37.36 6.43 11.57
CA ARG A 669 -38.58 6.81 12.33
C ARG A 669 -38.48 8.20 12.95
N GLN A 670 -37.31 8.65 13.38
CA GLN A 670 -37.14 10.02 13.89
C GLN A 670 -37.23 11.07 12.76
N GLU A 671 -36.72 10.78 11.57
CA GLU A 671 -36.92 11.63 10.38
C GLU A 671 -38.39 11.65 9.93
N LEU A 672 -39.09 10.51 9.93
CA LEU A 672 -40.52 10.43 9.62
C LEU A 672 -41.44 11.06 10.68
N ILE A 673 -41.02 11.15 11.95
CA ILE A 673 -41.79 11.81 13.02
C ILE A 673 -41.58 13.34 12.97
N TYR A 674 -40.44 13.82 12.47
CA TYR A 674 -40.22 15.25 12.23
C TYR A 674 -41.04 15.79 11.05
N ASP A 675 -41.31 14.96 10.03
CA ASP A 675 -42.11 15.34 8.85
C ASP A 675 -43.65 15.28 9.07
N VAL A 676 -44.13 14.75 10.21
CA VAL A 676 -45.59 14.58 10.49
C VAL A 676 -46.07 15.45 11.68
N SER A 677 -45.23 16.29 12.25
CA SER A 677 -45.57 17.12 13.43
C SER A 677 -45.58 18.64 13.19
N SER A 678 -45.65 19.10 11.94
CA SER A 678 -45.72 20.55 11.64
C SER A 678 -47.05 20.94 10.99
N ASP A 679 -48.15 20.76 11.72
CA ASP A 679 -49.35 21.57 11.51
C ASP A 679 -50.03 21.87 12.86
N ASP A 680 -50.26 23.16 13.09
CA ASP A 680 -51.03 23.82 14.16
C ASP A 680 -50.58 23.69 15.64
N ARG A 681 -49.89 24.74 16.15
CA ARG A 681 -50.46 25.72 17.10
C ARG A 681 -49.49 26.85 17.48
N LEU A 682 -50.05 28.06 17.40
CA LEU A 682 -49.49 29.39 17.68
C LEU A 682 -48.95 29.60 19.10
N GLY A 683 -47.92 30.44 19.19
CA GLY A 683 -47.48 31.17 20.39
C GLY A 683 -46.40 32.19 20.05
N ALA A 684 -46.80 33.44 19.87
CA ALA A 684 -46.01 34.59 19.41
C ALA A 684 -44.90 35.03 20.39
N ASP A 685 -43.77 35.52 19.87
CA ASP A 685 -43.49 36.98 19.86
C ASP A 685 -42.16 37.34 19.16
N HIS A 686 -42.20 38.50 18.50
CA HIS A 686 -41.11 39.30 17.90
C HIS A 686 -40.70 38.99 16.44
N ALA A 687 -41.31 39.73 15.51
CA ALA A 687 -40.83 39.91 14.14
C ALA A 687 -40.38 41.37 13.92
N VAL A 688 -39.14 41.52 13.43
CA VAL A 688 -38.56 42.77 12.92
C VAL A 688 -38.56 42.70 11.38
N ASN A 689 -38.98 43.81 10.77
CA ASN A 689 -39.12 44.11 9.35
C ASN A 689 -37.93 43.71 8.46
N ILE A 690 -38.25 43.17 7.28
CA ILE A 690 -37.47 43.39 6.04
C ILE A 690 -38.45 43.84 4.93
N ASP A 691 -38.01 44.89 4.22
CA ASP A 691 -38.65 45.68 3.17
C ASP A 691 -39.04 44.86 1.91
N PRO A 692 -40.16 45.17 1.21
CA PRO A 692 -40.75 44.34 0.16
C PRO A 692 -40.36 44.82 -1.25
N ASN A 693 -39.52 44.05 -1.95
CA ASN A 693 -39.37 44.16 -3.40
C ASN A 693 -38.82 42.88 -4.04
N LEU A 694 -39.53 41.76 -3.85
CA LEU A 694 -39.29 40.51 -4.61
C LEU A 694 -40.55 39.64 -4.68
N VAL A 695 -41.68 40.25 -5.00
CA VAL A 695 -42.91 39.54 -5.40
C VAL A 695 -42.95 39.46 -6.92
N ASN A 696 -42.36 38.40 -7.48
CA ASN A 696 -42.81 37.74 -8.73
C ASN A 696 -41.82 36.64 -9.13
N ARG A 697 -42.09 35.39 -8.71
CA ARG A 697 -41.79 34.11 -9.42
C ARG A 697 -41.96 32.88 -8.50
N ALA A 698 -43.11 32.77 -7.83
CA ALA A 698 -43.46 31.57 -7.05
C ALA A 698 -44.96 31.24 -7.14
N ALA A 699 -45.55 31.42 -8.32
CA ALA A 699 -46.95 31.04 -8.60
C ALA A 699 -47.10 30.14 -9.83
N ILE A 700 -46.02 29.52 -10.33
CA ILE A 700 -46.06 28.67 -11.54
C ILE A 700 -45.62 27.22 -11.29
N VAL A 701 -45.10 26.86 -10.11
CA VAL A 701 -44.56 25.51 -9.88
C VAL A 701 -45.56 24.56 -9.18
N ASP A 702 -46.61 25.09 -8.54
CA ASP A 702 -47.54 24.25 -7.77
C ASP A 702 -48.69 23.64 -8.60
N HIS A 703 -48.78 23.95 -9.90
CA HIS A 703 -49.84 23.43 -10.77
C HIS A 703 -49.41 22.28 -11.70
N LEU A 704 -48.14 21.82 -11.67
CA LEU A 704 -47.62 20.79 -12.60
C LEU A 704 -47.15 19.46 -11.95
N CYS A 705 -47.27 19.27 -10.64
CA CYS A 705 -46.95 17.98 -9.99
C CYS A 705 -48.18 17.19 -9.50
N ARG A 706 -49.38 17.52 -9.98
CA ARG A 706 -50.60 16.71 -9.79
C ARG A 706 -51.16 16.26 -11.14
N CYS A 707 -50.41 15.39 -11.83
CA CYS A 707 -50.86 14.43 -12.84
C CYS A 707 -49.61 13.77 -13.44
N GLY A 708 -49.37 12.51 -13.11
CA GLY A 708 -48.25 11.69 -13.57
C GLY A 708 -48.24 10.35 -12.87
#